data_AF-A0A2T6AWQ0-F1
#
_entry.id   AF-A0A2T6AWQ0-F1
#
_cell.length_a   1.000
_cell.length_b   1.000
_cell.length_c   1.000
_cell.angle_alpha   90.00
_cell.angle_beta   90.00
_cell.angle_gamma   90.00
#
_symmetry.space_group_name_H-M   'P 1'
#
loop_
_entity.id
_entity.type
_entity.pdbx_description
1 polymer ?
#
loop_
_entity_poly.entity_id
_entity_poly.type
_entity_poly.pdbx_seq_one_letter_code
_entity_poly.pdbx_strand_id
1 'polypeptide(L)'
;MILLVRLILVCLTLMLPRFALAEPLLPGLLAKLPAAELVPQADGYGPMRDDLPVVPVLRGGETIGWAFATSDFVGTTGYSGKPIHTLVALDPQARILGVALVKHSEPIVLIGIPDAKIKAMVAGYVGLDLVAEVNAGGTGHDVDIISGATVTVMVIDDSIVRSGLKVARALGLGGLHPEAPAQGPVLQIDPDAAAPADWATMEGDGTLRRLSLDVAQVNEAFAALEDKRAGERALKDAPNTRYIEMQSALVSVPGIGRALLGEAEYANLQGWLQPGDHALMLAGRGLYSFKGSGYVRGGIFDRIVLIQDDVSVRFRDRMHRRLVSLAPADAPDFTEKDLFRIPADSGFDPAKPFRIQLLVQREIGPIEKAFTTFDLGYQLPAAYLRKVTPVPAPAEAMATQEEGSAQADLWKKIWRGSKADIIALGGMLLVLTGVFFFQTFATRNARLFFWFRMGFLTVTLVWLGWIANAQLSVVNLMALFGALVNGFSWQAFLLDPLTFILWFAVAAALLFWGRGAYCGWLCPFGALQEITNRIARALHVPQWTLPWGLHERLWPVKYMIFLGLFGVSLMSIEQAEHLAEVEPFKTAIILKFIRAWPFVAYAAALLMAGLFVERFYCRYLCPLGAALAIPARIRMFDWLKRYKECGSPCQSCANQCPVQAIHPTGEINPNECVNCLHCQVLYQSKTICPVVIKKMKRREAIGTPPAGHPNAKPVASEGVIR
;
A
#
# COMPACT_ATOMS: atom_id res chain seq x y z
N MET A 1 44.75 -9.99 21.68
CA MET A 1 44.01 -11.16 21.13
C MET A 1 42.82 -11.57 22.00
N ILE A 2 43.02 -11.80 23.31
CA ILE A 2 41.94 -12.19 24.26
C ILE A 2 40.82 -11.14 24.36
N LEU A 3 41.15 -9.84 24.28
CA LEU A 3 40.16 -8.75 24.30
C LEU A 3 39.28 -8.74 23.03
N LEU A 4 39.87 -9.07 21.87
CA LEU A 4 39.18 -9.14 20.58
C LEU A 4 38.22 -10.33 20.54
N VAL A 5 38.65 -11.48 21.10
CA VAL A 5 37.83 -12.69 21.20
C VAL A 5 36.65 -12.49 22.17
N ARG A 6 36.86 -11.78 23.29
CA ARG A 6 35.76 -11.41 24.21
C ARG A 6 34.77 -10.43 23.56
N LEU A 7 35.25 -9.46 22.78
CA LEU A 7 34.37 -8.54 22.04
C LEU A 7 33.54 -9.28 20.99
N ILE A 8 34.14 -10.23 20.28
CA ILE A 8 33.46 -11.08 19.30
C ILE A 8 32.44 -12.01 19.97
N LEU A 9 32.75 -12.58 21.15
CA LEU A 9 31.80 -13.42 21.89
C LEU A 9 30.61 -12.62 22.42
N VAL A 10 30.82 -11.39 22.90
CA VAL A 10 29.74 -10.49 23.35
C VAL A 10 28.89 -10.02 22.17
N CYS A 11 29.48 -9.74 21.01
CA CYS A 11 28.73 -9.47 19.78
C CYS A 11 27.96 -10.71 19.28
N LEU A 12 28.50 -11.93 19.44
CA LEU A 12 27.79 -13.16 19.07
C LEU A 12 26.63 -13.47 20.01
N THR A 13 26.73 -13.20 21.30
CA THR A 13 25.62 -13.41 22.25
C THR A 13 24.53 -12.34 22.12
N LEU A 14 24.86 -11.13 21.65
CA LEU A 14 23.89 -10.09 21.26
C LEU A 14 23.24 -10.35 19.88
N MET A 15 23.75 -11.30 19.09
CA MET A 15 23.19 -11.73 17.80
C MET A 15 22.33 -12.99 17.88
N LEU A 16 22.03 -13.49 19.08
CA LEU A 16 20.98 -14.48 19.25
C LEU A 16 19.62 -13.84 18.91
N PRO A 17 18.87 -14.36 17.93
CA PRO A 17 17.58 -13.80 17.55
C PRO A 17 16.63 -14.00 18.73
N ARG A 18 16.22 -12.90 19.38
CA ARG A 18 14.98 -12.91 20.14
C ARG A 18 13.85 -12.93 19.11
N PHE A 19 13.16 -14.05 19.01
CA PHE A 19 11.92 -14.16 18.27
C PHE A 19 10.93 -13.16 18.90
N ALA A 20 10.75 -12.01 18.27
CA ALA A 20 9.64 -11.13 18.55
C ALA A 20 8.41 -11.75 17.86
N LEU A 21 7.46 -12.21 18.66
CA LEU A 21 6.10 -12.51 18.19
C LEU A 21 5.55 -11.25 17.53
N ALA A 22 4.91 -11.38 16.36
CA ALA A 22 4.29 -10.25 15.67
C ALA A 22 3.34 -9.53 16.64
N GLU A 23 3.57 -8.24 16.88
CA GLU A 23 2.73 -7.46 17.79
C GLU A 23 1.32 -7.34 17.19
N PRO A 24 0.27 -7.66 17.97
CA PRO A 24 -1.11 -7.49 17.53
C PRO A 24 -1.40 -6.03 17.19
N LEU A 25 -2.29 -5.77 16.22
CA LEU A 25 -2.61 -4.40 15.77
C LEU A 25 -3.50 -3.65 16.77
N LEU A 26 -4.21 -4.39 17.63
CA LEU A 26 -5.14 -3.88 18.62
C LEU A 26 -4.60 -2.73 19.48
N PRO A 27 -3.39 -2.79 20.10
CA PRO A 27 -2.89 -1.70 20.95
C PRO A 27 -2.76 -0.37 20.19
N GLY A 28 -2.29 -0.41 18.94
CA GLY A 28 -2.15 0.78 18.10
C GLY A 28 -3.48 1.34 17.57
N LEU A 29 -4.56 0.53 17.58
CA LEU A 29 -5.91 0.97 17.22
C LEU A 29 -6.65 1.53 18.44
N LEU A 30 -6.51 0.92 19.62
CA LEU A 30 -7.11 1.40 20.87
C LEU A 30 -6.55 2.76 21.30
N ALA A 31 -5.27 3.02 21.02
CA ALA A 31 -4.67 4.33 21.28
C ALA A 31 -5.37 5.48 20.51
N LYS A 32 -6.02 5.17 19.39
CA LYS A 32 -6.67 6.15 18.51
C LYS A 32 -8.15 6.36 18.82
N LEU A 33 -8.76 5.47 19.61
CA LEU A 33 -10.19 5.49 19.89
C LEU A 33 -10.45 5.30 21.40
N PRO A 34 -10.79 6.37 22.14
CA PRO A 34 -11.14 6.28 23.55
C PRO A 34 -12.25 5.25 23.82
N ALA A 35 -12.19 4.56 24.96
CA ALA A 35 -13.18 3.55 25.33
C ALA A 35 -14.62 4.10 25.33
N ALA A 36 -14.81 5.34 25.79
CA ALA A 36 -16.10 6.01 25.80
C ALA A 36 -16.67 6.30 24.40
N GLU A 37 -15.82 6.41 23.37
CA GLU A 37 -16.26 6.56 21.97
C GLU A 37 -16.64 5.21 21.35
N LEU A 38 -16.01 4.10 21.79
CA LEU A 38 -16.35 2.76 21.31
C LEU A 38 -17.62 2.22 21.97
N VAL A 39 -17.71 2.31 23.29
CA VAL A 39 -18.85 1.82 24.08
C VAL A 39 -19.37 2.97 24.94
N PRO A 40 -20.63 3.39 24.75
CA PRO A 40 -21.23 4.40 25.62
C PRO A 40 -21.16 3.96 27.09
N GLN A 41 -20.67 4.86 27.96
CA GLN A 41 -20.48 4.65 29.40
C GLN A 41 -19.26 3.77 29.79
N ALA A 42 -18.29 3.53 28.89
CA ALA A 42 -17.01 2.95 29.28
C ALA A 42 -16.05 4.03 29.79
N ASP A 43 -15.34 3.74 30.89
CA ASP A 43 -14.38 4.66 31.52
C ASP A 43 -12.95 4.42 31.02
N GLY A 44 -12.66 3.25 30.45
CA GLY A 44 -11.34 2.90 29.92
C GLY A 44 -11.22 1.47 29.40
N TYR A 45 -10.04 1.15 28.84
CA TYR A 45 -9.65 -0.23 28.52
C TYR A 45 -8.73 -0.76 29.62
N GLY A 46 -8.86 -2.03 29.98
CA GLY A 46 -7.94 -2.71 30.88
C GLY A 46 -6.78 -3.39 30.15
N PRO A 47 -5.97 -4.20 30.86
CA PRO A 47 -4.80 -4.83 30.28
C PRO A 47 -5.19 -5.85 29.21
N MET A 48 -4.42 -5.86 28.12
CA MET A 48 -4.56 -6.87 27.07
C MET A 48 -4.28 -8.25 27.63
N ARG A 49 -5.05 -9.24 27.18
CA ARG A 49 -4.84 -10.62 27.58
C ARG A 49 -3.61 -11.21 26.90
N ASP A 50 -2.92 -12.11 27.60
CA ASP A 50 -1.71 -12.77 27.10
C ASP A 50 -2.01 -13.89 26.08
N ASP A 51 -3.21 -14.47 26.14
CA ASP A 51 -3.64 -15.61 25.34
C ASP A 51 -4.37 -15.21 24.04
N LEU A 52 -4.96 -14.02 24.00
CA LEU A 52 -5.76 -13.54 22.88
C LEU A 52 -5.62 -12.03 22.68
N PRO A 53 -5.62 -11.52 21.41
CA PRO A 53 -5.57 -10.10 21.14
C PRO A 53 -6.92 -9.42 21.41
N VAL A 54 -7.26 -9.32 22.69
CA VAL A 54 -8.48 -8.69 23.21
C VAL A 54 -8.16 -7.90 24.47
N VAL A 55 -8.88 -6.80 24.70
CA VAL A 55 -8.80 -5.99 25.92
C VAL A 55 -10.15 -5.93 26.63
N PRO A 56 -10.21 -5.96 27.97
CA PRO A 56 -11.45 -5.71 28.68
C PRO A 56 -11.84 -4.22 28.57
N VAL A 57 -13.12 -3.96 28.35
CA VAL A 57 -13.73 -2.62 28.43
C VAL A 57 -14.27 -2.43 29.83
N LEU A 58 -13.89 -1.34 30.50
CA LEU A 58 -14.17 -1.11 31.92
C LEU A 58 -15.21 -0.02 32.14
N ARG A 59 -16.06 -0.21 33.17
CA ARG A 59 -16.93 0.82 33.75
C ARG A 59 -16.86 0.70 35.28
N GLY A 60 -16.49 1.77 35.97
CA GLY A 60 -16.30 1.78 37.42
C GLY A 60 -15.24 0.80 37.92
N GLY A 61 -14.33 0.35 37.05
CA GLY A 61 -13.35 -0.70 37.34
C GLY A 61 -13.83 -2.13 37.08
N GLU A 62 -15.10 -2.34 36.72
CA GLU A 62 -15.64 -3.64 36.35
C GLU A 62 -15.62 -3.85 34.83
N THR A 63 -15.33 -5.07 34.39
CA THR A 63 -15.34 -5.44 32.97
C THR A 63 -16.77 -5.57 32.48
N ILE A 64 -17.18 -4.68 31.58
CA ILE A 64 -18.49 -4.72 30.92
C ILE A 64 -18.46 -5.47 29.59
N GLY A 65 -17.28 -5.71 29.03
CA GLY A 65 -17.11 -6.44 27.77
C GLY A 65 -15.65 -6.56 27.33
N TRP A 66 -15.43 -7.04 26.11
CA TRP A 66 -14.09 -7.20 25.51
C TRP A 66 -14.03 -6.54 24.13
N ALA A 67 -13.06 -5.64 23.95
CA ALA A 67 -12.77 -4.99 22.69
C ALA A 67 -11.63 -5.67 21.93
N PHE A 68 -11.75 -5.73 20.62
CA PHE A 68 -10.77 -6.34 19.73
C PHE A 68 -10.82 -5.70 18.34
N ALA A 69 -9.79 -5.95 17.54
CA ALA A 69 -9.70 -5.46 16.17
C ALA A 69 -10.03 -6.59 15.20
N THR A 70 -10.94 -6.37 14.28
CA THR A 70 -11.37 -7.42 13.33
C THR A 70 -10.21 -7.99 12.52
N SER A 71 -9.24 -7.13 12.16
CA SER A 71 -8.05 -7.50 11.39
C SER A 71 -7.07 -8.43 12.13
N ASP A 72 -7.12 -8.51 13.46
CA ASP A 72 -6.31 -9.44 14.24
C ASP A 72 -6.88 -10.87 14.20
N PHE A 73 -8.13 -11.04 13.76
CA PHE A 73 -8.85 -12.33 13.73
C PHE A 73 -9.24 -12.78 12.32
N VAL A 74 -9.48 -11.82 11.41
CA VAL A 74 -9.95 -12.08 10.05
C VAL A 74 -9.28 -11.10 9.07
N GLY A 75 -8.56 -11.63 8.08
CA GLY A 75 -7.84 -10.87 7.06
C GLY A 75 -8.68 -10.45 5.85
N THR A 76 -9.97 -10.16 6.02
CA THR A 76 -10.83 -9.80 4.89
C THR A 76 -10.42 -8.44 4.32
N THR A 77 -10.18 -8.39 3.00
CA THR A 77 -9.71 -7.17 2.31
C THR A 77 -10.79 -6.64 1.39
N GLY A 78 -10.94 -5.32 1.34
CA GLY A 78 -11.93 -4.66 0.47
C GLY A 78 -11.52 -4.59 -1.00
N TYR A 79 -12.17 -3.71 -1.75
CA TYR A 79 -11.86 -3.43 -3.16
C TYR A 79 -10.43 -2.93 -3.35
N SER A 80 -9.91 -2.18 -2.36
CA SER A 80 -8.54 -1.64 -2.39
C SER A 80 -7.44 -2.70 -2.18
N GLY A 81 -7.81 -3.95 -1.84
CA GLY A 81 -6.86 -5.00 -1.49
C GLY A 81 -6.13 -4.77 -0.17
N LYS A 82 -6.51 -3.75 0.60
CA LYS A 82 -6.01 -3.46 1.95
C LYS A 82 -7.03 -3.91 3.01
N PRO A 83 -6.58 -4.26 4.22
CA PRO A 83 -7.48 -4.59 5.33
C PRO A 83 -8.33 -3.38 5.71
N ILE A 84 -9.56 -3.65 6.16
CA ILE A 84 -10.44 -2.66 6.76
C ILE A 84 -10.40 -2.87 8.27
N HIS A 85 -9.95 -1.87 9.01
CA HIS A 85 -9.75 -1.96 10.44
C HIS A 85 -10.99 -1.43 11.17
N THR A 86 -11.75 -2.34 11.77
CA THR A 86 -12.87 -2.03 12.67
C THR A 86 -12.53 -2.51 14.09
N LEU A 87 -12.80 -1.68 15.08
CA LEU A 87 -12.80 -2.10 16.49
C LEU A 87 -14.21 -2.54 16.86
N VAL A 88 -14.33 -3.67 17.54
CA VAL A 88 -15.61 -4.24 17.98
C VAL A 88 -15.49 -4.56 19.47
N ALA A 89 -16.54 -4.30 20.25
CA ALA A 89 -16.65 -4.67 21.65
C ALA A 89 -17.84 -5.61 21.87
N LEU A 90 -17.63 -6.69 22.61
CA LEU A 90 -18.67 -7.69 22.95
C LEU A 90 -18.97 -7.72 24.44
N ASP A 91 -20.24 -7.92 24.81
CA ASP A 91 -20.64 -8.21 26.17
C ASP A 91 -20.45 -9.70 26.54
N PRO A 92 -20.64 -10.07 27.82
CA PRO A 92 -20.58 -11.48 28.26
C PRO A 92 -21.60 -12.42 27.59
N GLN A 93 -22.63 -11.87 26.96
CA GLN A 93 -23.68 -12.60 26.24
C GLN A 93 -23.39 -12.70 24.73
N ALA A 94 -22.21 -12.28 24.27
CA ALA A 94 -21.80 -12.24 22.87
C ALA A 94 -22.63 -11.27 21.99
N ARG A 95 -23.13 -10.18 22.57
CA ARG A 95 -23.76 -9.08 21.85
C ARG A 95 -22.77 -7.95 21.60
N ILE A 96 -22.90 -7.28 20.46
CA ILE A 96 -22.04 -6.15 20.11
C ILE A 96 -22.42 -4.93 20.96
N LEU A 97 -21.55 -4.54 21.90
CA LEU A 97 -21.69 -3.33 22.73
C LEU A 97 -21.31 -2.05 21.99
N GLY A 98 -20.40 -2.16 21.03
CA GLY A 98 -19.77 -1.03 20.39
C GLY A 98 -19.01 -1.46 19.15
N VAL A 99 -19.03 -0.63 18.12
CA VAL A 99 -18.23 -0.86 16.92
C VAL A 99 -17.84 0.46 16.28
N ALA A 100 -16.60 0.53 15.81
CA ALA A 100 -16.06 1.73 15.20
C ALA A 100 -15.16 1.39 14.01
N LEU A 101 -15.41 2.05 12.88
CA LEU A 101 -14.52 2.03 11.73
C LEU A 101 -13.33 2.96 11.98
N VAL A 102 -12.16 2.39 12.28
CA VAL A 102 -10.96 3.15 12.64
C VAL A 102 -10.17 3.57 11.41
N LYS A 103 -10.01 2.66 10.43
CA LYS A 103 -9.23 2.94 9.23
C LYS A 103 -9.65 2.04 8.06
N HIS A 104 -9.83 2.64 6.89
CA HIS A 104 -10.02 1.91 5.63
C HIS A 104 -9.30 2.63 4.48
N SER A 105 -9.13 1.97 3.34
CA SER A 105 -8.51 2.54 2.13
C SER A 105 -9.34 2.33 0.86
N GLU A 106 -10.64 2.16 1.05
CA GLU A 106 -11.59 1.88 -0.02
C GLU A 106 -11.84 3.13 -0.90
N PRO A 107 -11.99 2.98 -2.23
CA PRO A 107 -12.21 4.11 -3.15
C PRO A 107 -13.65 4.68 -3.07
N ILE A 108 -14.34 4.51 -1.95
CA ILE A 108 -15.72 4.98 -1.71
C ILE A 108 -15.86 6.51 -1.81
N VAL A 109 -14.80 7.25 -1.45
CA VAL A 109 -14.78 8.72 -1.54
C VAL A 109 -14.60 9.17 -2.99
N LEU A 110 -13.96 8.35 -3.84
CA LEU A 110 -13.79 8.62 -5.27
C LEU A 110 -15.10 8.47 -6.06
N ILE A 111 -16.04 7.65 -5.57
CA ILE A 111 -17.39 7.48 -6.14
C ILE A 111 -18.43 8.41 -5.48
N GLY A 112 -18.01 9.31 -4.59
CA GLY A 112 -18.86 10.34 -3.99
C GLY A 112 -19.65 9.93 -2.74
N ILE A 113 -19.35 8.79 -2.12
CA ILE A 113 -20.00 8.37 -0.87
C ILE A 113 -19.22 8.94 0.33
N PRO A 114 -19.87 9.74 1.22
CA PRO A 114 -19.21 10.29 2.40
C PRO A 114 -18.80 9.20 3.40
N ASP A 115 -17.60 9.32 3.98
CA ASP A 115 -17.08 8.41 5.04
C ASP A 115 -18.03 8.31 6.24
N ALA A 116 -18.66 9.43 6.61
CA ALA A 116 -19.66 9.47 7.68
C ALA A 116 -20.84 8.50 7.47
N LYS A 117 -21.24 8.24 6.22
CA LYS A 117 -22.33 7.31 5.91
C LYS A 117 -21.93 5.86 6.19
N ILE A 118 -20.67 5.50 5.92
CA ILE A 118 -20.16 4.14 6.23
C ILE A 118 -19.99 3.97 7.72
N LYS A 119 -19.48 4.99 8.42
CA LYS A 119 -19.40 4.99 9.89
C LYS A 119 -20.77 4.82 10.55
N ALA A 120 -21.81 5.47 10.01
CA ALA A 120 -23.18 5.31 10.49
C ALA A 120 -23.72 3.89 10.27
N MET A 121 -23.47 3.30 9.10
CA MET A 121 -23.83 1.90 8.82
C MET A 121 -23.12 0.93 9.77
N VAL A 122 -21.81 1.13 9.99
CA VAL A 122 -21.03 0.34 10.96
C VAL A 122 -21.61 0.48 12.37
N ALA A 123 -21.98 1.68 12.80
CA ALA A 123 -22.61 1.89 14.11
C ALA A 123 -23.96 1.16 14.27
N GLY A 124 -24.63 0.79 13.17
CA GLY A 124 -25.87 0.02 13.19
C GLY A 124 -25.74 -1.42 13.71
N TYR A 125 -24.51 -1.96 13.78
CA TYR A 125 -24.26 -3.31 14.33
C TYR A 125 -24.30 -3.36 15.85
N VAL A 126 -24.36 -2.22 16.55
CA VAL A 126 -24.51 -2.19 18.01
C VAL A 126 -25.84 -2.83 18.41
N GLY A 127 -25.78 -3.82 19.29
CA GLY A 127 -26.91 -4.62 19.74
C GLY A 127 -27.10 -5.95 19.00
N LEU A 128 -26.32 -6.23 17.95
CA LEU A 128 -26.37 -7.51 17.23
C LEU A 128 -26.02 -8.68 18.16
N ASP A 129 -26.84 -9.72 18.15
CA ASP A 129 -26.67 -10.94 18.95
C ASP A 129 -25.98 -12.03 18.12
N LEU A 130 -24.70 -12.28 18.40
CA LEU A 130 -23.91 -13.23 17.62
C LEU A 130 -24.32 -14.69 17.87
N VAL A 131 -24.97 -14.99 19.00
CA VAL A 131 -25.49 -16.34 19.26
C VAL A 131 -26.69 -16.63 18.37
N ALA A 132 -27.60 -15.65 18.25
CA ALA A 132 -28.72 -15.73 17.31
C ALA A 132 -28.22 -15.85 15.86
N GLU A 133 -27.15 -15.13 15.51
CA GLU A 133 -26.54 -15.18 14.18
C GLU A 133 -26.02 -16.58 13.82
N VAL A 134 -25.34 -17.27 14.74
CA VAL A 134 -24.89 -18.67 14.54
C VAL A 134 -26.08 -19.61 14.35
N ASN A 135 -27.11 -19.47 15.18
CA ASN A 135 -28.32 -20.31 15.10
C ASN A 135 -29.08 -20.11 13.79
N ALA A 136 -29.06 -18.90 13.24
CA ALA A 136 -29.61 -18.56 11.93
C ALA A 136 -28.64 -18.87 10.77
N GLY A 137 -27.49 -19.48 11.05
CA GLY A 137 -26.48 -19.80 10.04
C GLY A 137 -25.88 -18.58 9.35
N GLY A 138 -25.74 -17.43 10.02
CA GLY A 138 -25.15 -16.23 9.43
C GLY A 138 -26.10 -15.43 8.53
N THR A 139 -27.41 -15.56 8.73
CA THR A 139 -28.46 -14.78 8.07
C THR A 139 -29.40 -14.10 9.06
N GLY A 140 -28.97 -13.97 10.31
CA GLY A 140 -29.82 -13.52 11.41
C GLY A 140 -30.10 -12.01 11.39
N HIS A 141 -29.33 -11.24 10.64
CA HIS A 141 -29.46 -9.78 10.55
C HIS A 141 -29.43 -9.28 9.11
N ASP A 142 -30.14 -8.18 8.89
CA ASP A 142 -30.15 -7.46 7.63
C ASP A 142 -29.01 -6.47 7.56
N VAL A 143 -28.32 -6.43 6.42
CA VAL A 143 -27.23 -5.49 6.14
C VAL A 143 -27.76 -4.29 5.37
N ASP A 144 -27.62 -3.08 5.91
CA ASP A 144 -27.98 -1.84 5.22
C ASP A 144 -26.96 -1.53 4.11
N ILE A 145 -27.25 -2.02 2.91
CA ILE A 145 -26.37 -1.90 1.74
C ILE A 145 -26.42 -0.48 1.18
N ILE A 146 -25.27 0.20 1.24
CA ILE A 146 -25.07 1.49 0.57
C ILE A 146 -24.85 1.28 -0.94
N SER A 147 -25.77 1.82 -1.75
CA SER A 147 -25.66 1.79 -3.22
C SER A 147 -24.32 2.36 -3.70
N GLY A 148 -23.61 1.60 -4.54
CA GLY A 148 -22.26 1.94 -5.02
C GLY A 148 -21.10 1.45 -4.14
N ALA A 149 -21.36 1.02 -2.90
CA ALA A 149 -20.35 0.47 -1.98
C ALA A 149 -20.69 -0.93 -1.46
N THR A 150 -21.60 -1.65 -2.14
CA THR A 150 -22.13 -2.97 -1.73
C THR A 150 -21.03 -3.96 -1.34
N VAL A 151 -19.95 -4.05 -2.12
CA VAL A 151 -18.82 -4.94 -1.83
C VAL A 151 -18.09 -4.56 -0.53
N THR A 152 -17.81 -3.27 -0.35
CA THR A 152 -17.14 -2.76 0.85
C THR A 152 -18.00 -2.99 2.10
N VAL A 153 -19.30 -2.73 2.01
CA VAL A 153 -20.26 -2.96 3.10
C VAL A 153 -20.28 -4.44 3.49
N MET A 154 -20.39 -5.33 2.50
CA MET A 154 -20.37 -6.78 2.71
C MET A 154 -19.05 -7.32 3.30
N VAL A 155 -17.91 -6.67 3.04
CA VAL A 155 -16.62 -7.07 3.63
C VAL A 155 -16.52 -6.62 5.08
N ILE A 156 -17.02 -5.44 5.39
CA ILE A 156 -17.10 -4.91 6.76
C ILE A 156 -18.00 -5.80 7.61
N ASP A 157 -19.19 -6.11 7.08
CA ASP A 157 -20.15 -7.04 7.65
C ASP A 157 -19.52 -8.38 8.05
N ASP A 158 -18.97 -9.09 7.06
CA ASP A 158 -18.28 -10.38 7.24
C ASP A 158 -17.15 -10.28 8.28
N SER A 159 -16.39 -9.19 8.23
CA SER A 159 -15.28 -8.95 9.15
C SER A 159 -15.78 -8.81 10.59
N ILE A 160 -16.85 -8.03 10.84
CA ILE A 160 -17.40 -7.82 12.18
C ILE A 160 -17.97 -9.12 12.74
N VAL A 161 -18.82 -9.81 11.97
CA VAL A 161 -19.49 -11.04 12.44
C VAL A 161 -18.48 -12.16 12.70
N ARG A 162 -17.60 -12.47 11.74
CA ARG A 162 -16.66 -13.60 11.88
C ARG A 162 -15.63 -13.39 12.97
N SER A 163 -15.08 -12.19 13.08
CA SER A 163 -14.12 -11.89 14.14
C SER A 163 -14.81 -11.88 15.52
N GLY A 164 -16.04 -11.37 15.59
CA GLY A 164 -16.87 -11.44 16.79
C GLY A 164 -17.13 -12.87 17.25
N LEU A 165 -17.48 -13.77 16.33
CA LEU A 165 -17.70 -15.18 16.64
C LEU A 165 -16.45 -15.90 17.13
N LYS A 166 -15.30 -15.65 16.49
CA LYS A 166 -14.01 -16.20 16.94
C LYS A 166 -13.68 -15.75 18.36
N VAL A 167 -13.87 -14.46 18.65
CA VAL A 167 -13.63 -13.90 19.99
C VAL A 167 -14.62 -14.44 21.01
N ALA A 168 -15.91 -14.50 20.67
CA ALA A 168 -16.95 -15.03 21.54
C ALA A 168 -16.69 -16.49 21.93
N ARG A 169 -16.33 -17.35 20.96
CA ARG A 169 -15.95 -18.74 21.23
C ARG A 169 -14.69 -18.84 22.07
N ALA A 170 -13.65 -18.09 21.74
CA ALA A 170 -12.39 -18.13 22.47
C ALA A 170 -12.54 -17.69 23.93
N LEU A 171 -13.42 -16.73 24.19
CA LEU A 171 -13.71 -16.20 25.53
C LEU A 171 -14.87 -16.91 26.26
N GLY A 172 -15.58 -17.83 25.61
CA GLY A 172 -16.71 -18.53 26.24
C GLY A 172 -18.00 -17.69 26.34
N LEU A 173 -18.15 -16.64 25.54
CA LEU A 173 -19.24 -15.66 25.67
C LEU A 173 -20.55 -16.22 25.10
N GLY A 174 -21.68 -15.91 25.75
CA GLY A 174 -23.00 -16.32 25.26
C GLY A 174 -23.22 -17.84 25.19
N GLY A 175 -22.40 -18.65 25.87
CA GLY A 175 -22.43 -20.11 25.79
C GLY A 175 -21.74 -20.70 24.56
N LEU A 176 -21.07 -19.86 23.76
CA LEU A 176 -20.24 -20.30 22.64
C LEU A 176 -18.89 -20.78 23.19
N HIS A 177 -18.51 -22.02 22.89
CA HIS A 177 -17.24 -22.59 23.30
C HIS A 177 -16.28 -22.74 22.12
N PRO A 178 -14.95 -22.75 22.35
CA PRO A 178 -14.00 -23.17 21.32
C PRO A 178 -14.37 -24.58 20.89
N GLU A 179 -14.48 -24.83 19.59
CA GLU A 179 -14.66 -26.20 19.11
C GLU A 179 -13.48 -27.04 19.61
N ALA A 180 -13.78 -28.09 20.38
CA ALA A 180 -12.75 -29.00 20.84
C ALA A 180 -12.01 -29.56 19.61
N PRO A 181 -10.66 -29.60 19.60
CA PRO A 181 -9.94 -30.26 18.53
C PRO A 181 -10.48 -31.68 18.45
N ALA A 182 -11.03 -32.04 17.28
CA ALA A 182 -11.69 -33.30 17.07
C ALA A 182 -10.73 -34.43 17.49
N GLN A 183 -11.02 -35.10 18.61
CA GLN A 183 -10.24 -36.25 19.10
C GLN A 183 -10.49 -37.51 18.24
N GLY A 184 -10.91 -37.33 16.99
CA GLY A 184 -11.16 -38.37 16.01
C GLY A 184 -10.02 -38.50 15.00
N PRO A 185 -9.99 -39.59 14.22
CA PRO A 185 -9.03 -39.74 13.13
C PRO A 185 -9.17 -38.57 12.14
N VAL A 186 -8.05 -37.93 11.79
CA VAL A 186 -8.03 -36.85 10.79
C VAL A 186 -8.37 -37.47 9.44
N LEU A 187 -9.44 -36.99 8.83
CA LEU A 187 -9.86 -37.37 7.49
C LEU A 187 -9.03 -36.57 6.48
N GLN A 188 -8.36 -37.26 5.56
CA GLN A 188 -7.63 -36.65 4.45
C GLN A 188 -8.23 -37.10 3.13
N ILE A 189 -8.09 -36.28 2.09
CA ILE A 189 -8.45 -36.67 0.73
C ILE A 189 -7.66 -37.92 0.35
N ASP A 190 -8.36 -38.93 -0.17
CA ASP A 190 -7.76 -40.09 -0.81
C ASP A 190 -7.41 -39.75 -2.27
N PRO A 191 -6.12 -39.62 -2.64
CA PRO A 191 -5.73 -39.28 -3.99
C PRO A 191 -6.00 -40.40 -5.01
N ASP A 192 -6.19 -41.64 -4.53
CA ASP A 192 -6.39 -42.82 -5.37
C ASP A 192 -7.88 -43.14 -5.60
N ALA A 193 -8.78 -42.40 -4.94
CA ALA A 193 -10.22 -42.57 -5.09
C ALA A 193 -10.68 -42.18 -6.52
N ALA A 194 -11.33 -43.11 -7.20
CA ALA A 194 -11.91 -42.91 -8.52
C ALA A 194 -13.34 -42.34 -8.41
N ALA A 195 -13.66 -41.36 -9.24
CA ALA A 195 -15.03 -40.86 -9.39
C ALA A 195 -15.77 -41.64 -10.49
N PRO A 196 -17.12 -41.71 -10.45
CA PRO A 196 -17.94 -42.23 -11.55
C PRO A 196 -17.64 -41.51 -12.88
N ALA A 197 -17.95 -42.12 -14.02
CA ALA A 197 -17.73 -41.49 -15.32
C ALA A 197 -18.94 -40.71 -15.83
N ASP A 198 -20.14 -41.04 -15.34
CA ASP A 198 -21.40 -40.44 -15.77
C ASP A 198 -21.93 -39.41 -14.75
N TRP A 199 -22.54 -38.34 -15.28
CA TRP A 199 -23.06 -37.21 -14.51
C TRP A 199 -24.19 -37.63 -13.57
N ALA A 200 -25.07 -38.53 -14.02
CA ALA A 200 -26.21 -38.99 -13.23
C ALA A 200 -25.78 -39.70 -11.94
N THR A 201 -24.77 -40.57 -12.01
CA THR A 201 -24.23 -41.27 -10.82
C THR A 201 -23.51 -40.30 -9.89
N MET A 202 -22.75 -39.33 -10.43
CA MET A 202 -22.11 -38.29 -9.60
C MET A 202 -23.12 -37.42 -8.85
N GLU A 203 -24.28 -37.13 -9.44
CA GLU A 203 -25.36 -36.40 -8.76
C GLU A 203 -26.00 -37.26 -7.65
N GLY A 204 -26.16 -38.56 -7.90
CA GLY A 204 -26.76 -39.51 -6.97
C GLY A 204 -25.87 -39.84 -5.76
N ASP A 205 -24.56 -40.01 -5.96
CA ASP A 205 -23.61 -40.36 -4.89
C ASP A 205 -23.12 -39.15 -4.08
N GLY A 206 -23.39 -37.94 -4.58
CA GLY A 206 -23.03 -36.68 -3.95
C GLY A 206 -21.67 -36.09 -4.31
N THR A 207 -20.99 -36.68 -5.29
CA THR A 207 -19.84 -36.07 -5.96
C THR A 207 -20.19 -34.69 -6.51
N LEU A 208 -21.39 -34.58 -7.10
CA LEU A 208 -22.05 -33.34 -7.49
C LEU A 208 -23.22 -33.04 -6.55
N ARG A 209 -23.39 -31.77 -6.18
CA ARG A 209 -24.59 -31.29 -5.49
C ARG A 209 -25.29 -30.24 -6.32
N ARG A 210 -26.62 -30.26 -6.30
CA ARG A 210 -27.50 -29.40 -7.09
C ARG A 210 -28.39 -28.55 -6.20
N LEU A 211 -28.46 -27.26 -6.50
CA LEU A 211 -29.48 -26.32 -6.05
C LEU A 211 -30.34 -25.97 -7.27
N SER A 212 -31.66 -26.12 -7.18
CA SER A 212 -32.59 -25.71 -8.23
C SER A 212 -33.67 -24.85 -7.60
N LEU A 213 -33.80 -23.62 -8.09
CA LEU A 213 -34.81 -22.65 -7.67
C LEU A 213 -35.70 -22.31 -8.84
N ASP A 214 -37.02 -22.33 -8.62
CA ASP A 214 -38.00 -21.81 -9.55
C ASP A 214 -38.46 -20.39 -9.16
N VAL A 215 -39.24 -19.77 -10.03
CA VAL A 215 -39.76 -18.41 -9.85
C VAL A 215 -40.72 -18.34 -8.64
N ALA A 216 -41.46 -19.41 -8.36
CA ALA A 216 -42.38 -19.47 -7.22
C ALA A 216 -41.63 -19.38 -5.89
N GLN A 217 -40.60 -20.21 -5.71
CA GLN A 217 -39.76 -20.24 -4.51
C GLN A 217 -39.07 -18.90 -4.25
N VAL A 218 -38.59 -18.23 -5.31
CA VAL A 218 -37.98 -16.91 -5.18
C VAL A 218 -39.03 -15.86 -4.81
N ASN A 219 -40.21 -15.88 -5.44
CA ASN A 219 -41.29 -14.97 -5.08
C ASN A 219 -41.75 -15.15 -3.63
N GLU A 220 -41.85 -16.39 -3.16
CA GLU A 220 -42.20 -16.72 -1.78
C GLU A 220 -41.13 -16.21 -0.79
N ALA A 221 -39.85 -16.44 -1.06
CA ALA A 221 -38.76 -15.95 -0.22
C ALA A 221 -38.77 -14.41 -0.08
N PHE A 222 -38.99 -13.68 -1.17
CA PHE A 222 -39.09 -12.21 -1.13
C PHE A 222 -40.41 -11.70 -0.51
N ALA A 223 -41.49 -12.49 -0.55
CA ALA A 223 -42.74 -12.14 0.12
C ALA A 223 -42.66 -12.31 1.65
N ALA A 224 -41.73 -13.15 2.13
CA ALA A 224 -41.47 -13.35 3.56
C ALA A 224 -40.62 -12.23 4.19
N LEU A 225 -39.98 -11.37 3.39
CA LEU A 225 -39.22 -10.21 3.88
C LEU A 225 -40.14 -9.13 4.45
N GLU A 226 -39.67 -8.36 5.43
CA GLU A 226 -40.46 -7.27 6.03
C GLU A 226 -40.80 -6.15 5.03
N ASP A 227 -39.96 -5.92 4.03
CA ASP A 227 -40.18 -4.89 3.01
C ASP A 227 -41.23 -5.32 1.96
N LYS A 228 -42.45 -4.83 2.14
CA LYS A 228 -43.60 -5.10 1.25
C LYS A 228 -43.34 -4.76 -0.22
N ARG A 229 -42.41 -3.84 -0.53
CA ARG A 229 -42.06 -3.46 -1.91
C ARG A 229 -41.42 -4.63 -2.67
N ALA A 230 -40.77 -5.55 -1.97
CA ALA A 230 -40.22 -6.77 -2.56
C ALA A 230 -41.32 -7.68 -3.11
N GLY A 231 -42.48 -7.76 -2.43
CA GLY A 231 -43.66 -8.48 -2.90
C GLY A 231 -44.33 -7.80 -4.11
N GLU A 232 -44.42 -6.48 -4.11
CA GLU A 232 -45.01 -5.70 -5.23
C GLU A 232 -44.23 -5.86 -6.55
N ARG A 233 -42.91 -6.14 -6.45
CA ARG A 233 -42.00 -6.35 -7.58
C ARG A 233 -41.73 -7.82 -7.87
N ALA A 234 -42.70 -8.70 -7.60
CA ALA A 234 -42.60 -10.12 -7.91
C ALA A 234 -42.28 -10.40 -9.39
N LEU A 235 -41.51 -11.46 -9.62
CA LEU A 235 -41.19 -11.97 -10.95
C LEU A 235 -42.48 -12.43 -11.64
N LYS A 236 -42.63 -12.10 -12.93
CA LYS A 236 -43.85 -12.33 -13.73
C LYS A 236 -43.82 -13.59 -14.57
N ASP A 237 -42.66 -14.23 -14.66
CA ASP A 237 -42.49 -15.51 -15.35
C ASP A 237 -43.36 -16.61 -14.72
N ALA A 238 -43.64 -17.67 -15.47
CA ALA A 238 -44.46 -18.78 -14.95
C ALA A 238 -43.85 -19.37 -13.65
N PRO A 239 -44.65 -19.79 -12.66
CA PRO A 239 -44.17 -20.23 -11.36
C PRO A 239 -43.10 -21.33 -11.42
N ASN A 240 -43.28 -22.30 -12.32
CA ASN A 240 -42.37 -23.45 -12.49
C ASN A 240 -41.18 -23.14 -13.42
N THR A 241 -41.04 -21.90 -13.89
CA THR A 241 -39.88 -21.50 -14.69
C THR A 241 -38.63 -21.58 -13.83
N ARG A 242 -37.60 -22.25 -14.33
CA ARG A 242 -36.29 -22.32 -13.65
C ARG A 242 -35.69 -20.93 -13.51
N TYR A 243 -35.61 -20.45 -12.27
CA TYR A 243 -34.92 -19.22 -11.96
C TYR A 243 -33.41 -19.43 -12.05
N ILE A 244 -32.89 -20.45 -11.35
CA ILE A 244 -31.50 -20.89 -11.46
C ILE A 244 -31.38 -22.36 -11.04
N GLU A 245 -30.58 -23.10 -11.78
CA GLU A 245 -30.04 -24.39 -11.36
C GLU A 245 -28.53 -24.25 -11.28
N MET A 246 -27.96 -24.47 -10.10
CA MET A 246 -26.54 -24.38 -9.82
C MET A 246 -26.04 -25.74 -9.34
N GLN A 247 -24.92 -26.21 -9.90
CA GLN A 247 -24.28 -27.47 -9.53
C GLN A 247 -22.82 -27.24 -9.12
N SER A 248 -22.37 -27.99 -8.12
CA SER A 248 -21.07 -27.83 -7.49
C SER A 248 -20.34 -29.15 -7.28
N ALA A 249 -19.02 -29.16 -7.51
CA ALA A 249 -18.12 -30.27 -7.19
C ALA A 249 -16.72 -29.78 -6.82
N LEU A 250 -16.07 -30.49 -5.88
CA LEU A 250 -14.71 -30.18 -5.44
C LEU A 250 -13.67 -30.84 -6.39
N VAL A 251 -13.38 -30.18 -7.50
CA VAL A 251 -12.50 -30.67 -8.57
C VAL A 251 -11.00 -30.69 -8.21
N SER A 252 -10.60 -30.16 -7.05
CA SER A 252 -9.25 -30.40 -6.51
C SER A 252 -9.03 -31.86 -6.07
N VAL A 253 -10.09 -32.63 -5.85
CA VAL A 253 -9.98 -34.08 -5.60
C VAL A 253 -9.61 -34.78 -6.92
N PRO A 254 -8.51 -35.55 -7.00
CA PRO A 254 -8.02 -36.05 -8.28
C PRO A 254 -9.01 -36.88 -9.08
N GLY A 255 -9.75 -37.80 -8.45
CA GLY A 255 -10.79 -38.58 -9.11
C GLY A 255 -11.88 -37.70 -9.73
N ILE A 256 -12.40 -36.75 -8.95
CA ILE A 256 -13.47 -35.83 -9.37
C ILE A 256 -12.98 -34.90 -10.48
N GLY A 257 -11.79 -34.32 -10.32
CA GLY A 257 -11.19 -33.40 -11.28
C GLY A 257 -10.95 -34.04 -12.64
N ARG A 258 -10.40 -35.26 -12.68
CA ARG A 258 -10.20 -36.02 -13.93
C ARG A 258 -11.53 -36.38 -14.59
N ALA A 259 -12.51 -36.82 -13.82
CA ALA A 259 -13.80 -37.25 -14.36
C ALA A 259 -14.64 -36.07 -14.90
N LEU A 260 -14.60 -34.89 -14.26
CA LEU A 260 -15.38 -33.72 -14.68
C LEU A 260 -14.69 -32.85 -15.74
N LEU A 261 -13.38 -32.65 -15.63
CA LEU A 261 -12.63 -31.74 -16.50
C LEU A 261 -11.92 -32.46 -17.65
N GLY A 262 -11.66 -33.76 -17.50
CA GLY A 262 -10.78 -34.53 -18.39
C GLY A 262 -9.30 -34.30 -18.08
N GLU A 263 -8.43 -35.19 -18.57
CA GLU A 263 -7.00 -35.19 -18.22
C GLU A 263 -6.29 -33.87 -18.58
N ALA A 264 -6.57 -33.30 -19.75
CA ALA A 264 -5.91 -32.09 -20.21
C ALA A 264 -6.27 -30.86 -19.36
N GLU A 265 -7.56 -30.67 -19.07
CA GLU A 265 -8.01 -29.52 -18.28
C GLU A 265 -7.72 -29.70 -16.80
N TYR A 266 -7.72 -30.94 -16.30
CA TYR A 266 -7.24 -31.23 -14.95
C TYR A 266 -5.74 -30.92 -14.79
N ALA A 267 -4.91 -31.20 -15.80
CA ALA A 267 -3.51 -30.77 -15.79
C ALA A 267 -3.37 -29.24 -15.78
N ASN A 268 -4.22 -28.52 -16.52
CA ASN A 268 -4.27 -27.05 -16.49
C ASN A 268 -4.70 -26.51 -15.12
N LEU A 269 -5.64 -27.19 -14.44
CA LEU A 269 -6.06 -26.88 -13.08
C LEU A 269 -4.91 -27.08 -12.09
N GLN A 270 -4.21 -28.22 -12.16
CA GLN A 270 -3.05 -28.50 -11.29
C GLN A 270 -1.93 -27.48 -11.47
N GLY A 271 -1.68 -27.01 -12.70
CA GLY A 271 -0.71 -25.92 -12.94
C GLY A 271 -1.15 -24.54 -12.42
N TRP A 272 -2.43 -24.37 -12.06
CA TRP A 272 -2.98 -23.12 -11.52
C TRP A 272 -3.06 -23.10 -9.99
N LEU A 273 -3.22 -24.27 -9.37
CA LEU A 273 -3.27 -24.41 -7.91
C LEU A 273 -1.87 -24.28 -7.29
N GLN A 274 -1.78 -23.56 -6.19
CA GLN A 274 -0.59 -23.55 -5.35
C GLN A 274 -0.68 -24.68 -4.31
N PRO A 275 0.43 -25.09 -3.67
CA PRO A 275 0.38 -26.09 -2.60
C PRO A 275 -0.62 -25.70 -1.51
N GLY A 276 -1.57 -26.58 -1.20
CA GLY A 276 -2.65 -26.34 -0.23
C GLY A 276 -3.90 -25.63 -0.79
N ASP A 277 -3.86 -25.14 -2.03
CA ASP A 277 -5.07 -24.59 -2.66
C ASP A 277 -6.06 -25.70 -3.04
N HIS A 278 -7.34 -25.39 -2.90
CA HIS A 278 -8.44 -26.22 -3.37
C HIS A 278 -9.16 -25.57 -4.55
N ALA A 279 -9.97 -26.36 -5.27
CA ALA A 279 -10.69 -25.88 -6.44
C ALA A 279 -12.11 -26.44 -6.47
N LEU A 280 -13.05 -25.53 -6.70
CA LEU A 280 -14.47 -25.80 -6.82
C LEU A 280 -14.91 -25.53 -8.27
N MET A 281 -15.66 -26.44 -8.86
CA MET A 281 -16.39 -26.17 -10.10
C MET A 281 -17.79 -25.70 -9.73
N LEU A 282 -18.26 -24.63 -10.36
CA LEU A 282 -19.67 -24.22 -10.36
C LEU A 282 -20.20 -24.17 -11.79
N ALA A 283 -21.33 -24.80 -12.01
CA ALA A 283 -22.06 -24.77 -13.27
C ALA A 283 -23.49 -24.26 -13.04
N GLY A 284 -24.00 -23.41 -13.91
CA GLY A 284 -25.26 -22.69 -13.72
C GLY A 284 -26.05 -22.53 -15.01
N ARG A 285 -27.39 -22.61 -14.89
CA ARG A 285 -28.35 -22.33 -15.96
C ARG A 285 -29.66 -21.77 -15.43
N GLY A 286 -30.34 -20.90 -16.19
CA GLY A 286 -31.62 -20.32 -15.81
C GLY A 286 -31.71 -18.84 -16.18
N LEU A 287 -32.72 -18.16 -15.62
CA LEU A 287 -32.92 -16.72 -15.76
C LEU A 287 -31.89 -15.89 -14.98
N TYR A 288 -31.39 -16.45 -13.87
CA TYR A 288 -30.45 -15.78 -12.97
C TYR A 288 -29.05 -16.37 -13.09
N SER A 289 -28.04 -15.49 -13.06
CA SER A 289 -26.62 -15.83 -13.13
C SER A 289 -25.99 -15.77 -11.75
N PHE A 290 -25.16 -16.76 -11.41
CA PHE A 290 -24.39 -16.75 -10.17
C PHE A 290 -23.18 -15.80 -10.23
N LYS A 291 -22.86 -15.24 -11.40
CA LYS A 291 -21.67 -14.39 -11.61
C LYS A 291 -21.83 -12.93 -11.22
N GLY A 292 -23.07 -12.43 -11.18
CA GLY A 292 -23.32 -11.01 -10.93
C GLY A 292 -23.52 -10.16 -12.18
N SER A 293 -23.92 -8.91 -11.97
CA SER A 293 -24.12 -7.91 -13.04
C SER A 293 -22.87 -7.06 -13.34
N GLY A 294 -21.78 -7.27 -12.59
CA GLY A 294 -20.60 -6.38 -12.58
C GLY A 294 -19.27 -7.07 -12.85
N TYR A 295 -19.22 -8.15 -13.65
CA TYR A 295 -17.93 -8.80 -13.96
C TYR A 295 -17.02 -7.83 -14.75
N VAL A 296 -16.06 -7.24 -14.05
CA VAL A 296 -14.97 -6.41 -14.58
C VAL A 296 -13.65 -7.01 -14.10
N ARG A 297 -12.58 -6.94 -14.90
CA ARG A 297 -11.22 -7.33 -14.45
C ARG A 297 -10.86 -6.54 -13.18
N GLY A 298 -10.49 -7.25 -12.11
CA GLY A 298 -10.27 -6.72 -10.76
C GLY A 298 -11.48 -6.80 -9.81
N GLY A 299 -12.64 -7.27 -10.28
CA GLY A 299 -13.87 -7.38 -9.48
C GLY A 299 -13.97 -8.65 -8.61
N ILE A 300 -14.99 -8.66 -7.75
CA ILE A 300 -15.38 -9.84 -6.96
C ILE A 300 -16.66 -10.46 -7.52
N PHE A 301 -16.87 -11.74 -7.23
CA PHE A 301 -18.17 -12.38 -7.44
C PHE A 301 -19.08 -11.98 -6.28
N ASP A 302 -20.10 -11.16 -6.56
CA ASP A 302 -20.98 -10.54 -5.57
C ASP A 302 -22.17 -11.41 -5.19
N ARG A 303 -22.49 -12.43 -6.00
CA ARG A 303 -23.65 -13.32 -5.79
C ARG A 303 -23.32 -14.67 -5.15
N ILE A 304 -22.04 -15.03 -5.01
CA ILE A 304 -21.65 -16.31 -4.43
C ILE A 304 -20.58 -16.13 -3.35
N VAL A 305 -20.76 -16.84 -2.25
CA VAL A 305 -19.80 -16.92 -1.15
C VAL A 305 -19.72 -18.37 -0.71
N LEU A 306 -18.51 -18.89 -0.52
CA LEU A 306 -18.33 -20.19 0.14
C LEU A 306 -18.27 -19.96 1.65
N ILE A 307 -19.03 -20.75 2.42
CA ILE A 307 -19.09 -20.71 3.88
C ILE A 307 -18.85 -22.12 4.41
N GLN A 308 -17.93 -22.26 5.37
CA GLN A 308 -17.62 -23.49 6.09
C GLN A 308 -17.30 -23.14 7.54
N ASP A 309 -18.17 -23.48 8.48
CA ASP A 309 -18.05 -23.07 9.88
C ASP A 309 -17.81 -21.54 9.98
N ASP A 310 -16.66 -21.10 10.52
CA ASP A 310 -16.24 -19.68 10.58
C ASP A 310 -15.41 -19.22 9.37
N VAL A 311 -15.23 -20.08 8.36
CA VAL A 311 -14.49 -19.79 7.13
C VAL A 311 -15.45 -19.27 6.07
N SER A 312 -15.19 -18.06 5.56
CA SER A 312 -15.87 -17.52 4.39
C SER A 312 -14.86 -17.17 3.30
N VAL A 313 -15.16 -17.55 2.06
CA VAL A 313 -14.31 -17.30 0.89
C VAL A 313 -15.14 -16.59 -0.17
N ARG A 314 -14.80 -15.32 -0.40
CA ARG A 314 -15.35 -14.51 -1.50
C ARG A 314 -14.43 -14.59 -2.72
N PHE A 315 -14.97 -15.08 -3.82
CA PHE A 315 -14.20 -15.30 -5.04
C PHE A 315 -13.90 -13.98 -5.76
N ARG A 316 -12.71 -13.89 -6.34
CA ARG A 316 -12.25 -12.75 -7.16
C ARG A 316 -11.89 -13.21 -8.57
N ASP A 317 -11.75 -12.27 -9.49
CA ASP A 317 -11.33 -12.54 -10.87
C ASP A 317 -10.04 -13.40 -10.98
N ARG A 318 -9.03 -13.15 -10.13
CA ARG A 318 -7.77 -13.93 -10.08
C ARG A 318 -7.94 -15.36 -9.56
N MET A 319 -9.04 -15.62 -8.85
CA MET A 319 -9.41 -16.93 -8.30
C MET A 319 -10.39 -17.65 -9.22
N HIS A 320 -10.61 -17.13 -10.42
CA HIS A 320 -11.62 -17.62 -11.35
C HIS A 320 -10.99 -17.99 -12.69
N ARG A 321 -11.45 -19.11 -13.26
CA ARG A 321 -11.23 -19.46 -14.67
C ARG A 321 -12.54 -19.94 -15.27
N ARG A 322 -12.80 -19.55 -16.52
CA ARG A 322 -13.94 -20.07 -17.25
C ARG A 322 -13.65 -21.48 -17.73
N LEU A 323 -14.59 -22.40 -17.53
CA LEU A 323 -14.53 -23.75 -18.06
C LEU A 323 -15.33 -23.82 -19.37
N VAL A 324 -14.69 -24.33 -20.42
CA VAL A 324 -15.31 -24.37 -21.77
C VAL A 324 -16.24 -25.58 -21.90
N SER A 325 -15.74 -26.76 -21.55
CA SER A 325 -16.44 -28.05 -21.69
C SER A 325 -16.30 -28.88 -20.43
N LEU A 326 -17.30 -29.74 -20.21
CA LEU A 326 -17.29 -30.80 -19.21
C LEU A 326 -16.99 -32.11 -19.94
N ALA A 327 -16.28 -33.04 -19.29
CA ALA A 327 -15.89 -34.31 -19.89
C ALA A 327 -17.04 -35.35 -20.00
N PRO A 328 -17.95 -35.49 -19.01
CA PRO A 328 -19.07 -36.44 -19.11
C PRO A 328 -20.03 -36.08 -20.25
N ALA A 329 -20.38 -37.06 -21.09
CA ALA A 329 -21.24 -36.84 -22.26
C ALA A 329 -22.71 -36.62 -21.90
N ASP A 330 -23.14 -37.09 -20.73
CA ASP A 330 -24.50 -36.91 -20.19
C ASP A 330 -24.64 -35.65 -19.32
N ALA A 331 -23.58 -34.82 -19.23
CA ALA A 331 -23.63 -33.54 -18.53
C ALA A 331 -24.72 -32.62 -19.14
N PRO A 332 -25.60 -32.04 -18.31
CA PRO A 332 -26.58 -31.08 -18.81
C PRO A 332 -25.92 -29.87 -19.47
N ASP A 333 -26.61 -29.25 -20.43
CA ASP A 333 -26.10 -28.00 -21.00
C ASP A 333 -26.26 -26.84 -19.98
N PHE A 334 -25.14 -26.18 -19.70
CA PHE A 334 -25.03 -25.08 -18.74
C PHE A 334 -24.55 -23.82 -19.45
N THR A 335 -25.26 -22.71 -19.23
CA THR A 335 -24.91 -21.40 -19.79
C THR A 335 -23.63 -20.83 -19.17
N GLU A 336 -23.36 -21.19 -17.91
CA GLU A 336 -22.22 -20.73 -17.12
C GLU A 336 -21.50 -21.93 -16.50
N LYS A 337 -20.18 -22.01 -16.67
CA LYS A 337 -19.32 -23.10 -16.19
C LYS A 337 -17.98 -22.50 -15.80
N ASP A 338 -17.61 -22.61 -14.53
CA ASP A 338 -16.48 -21.86 -13.99
C ASP A 338 -15.78 -22.63 -12.87
N LEU A 339 -14.47 -22.41 -12.79
CA LEU A 339 -13.59 -22.92 -11.76
C LEU A 339 -13.23 -21.81 -10.79
N PHE A 340 -13.33 -22.10 -9.52
CA PHE A 340 -13.07 -21.20 -8.41
C PHE A 340 -11.98 -21.78 -7.51
N ARG A 341 -10.87 -21.04 -7.39
CA ARG A 341 -9.75 -21.41 -6.53
C ARG A 341 -10.01 -20.94 -5.11
N ILE A 342 -9.90 -21.86 -4.17
CA ILE A 342 -9.98 -21.64 -2.72
C ILE A 342 -8.54 -21.62 -2.18
N PRO A 343 -8.04 -20.48 -1.72
CA PRO A 343 -6.66 -20.36 -1.23
C PRO A 343 -6.37 -21.16 0.03
N ALA A 344 -5.16 -21.68 0.18
CA ALA A 344 -4.72 -22.40 1.39
C ALA A 344 -4.83 -21.57 2.69
N ASP A 345 -4.59 -20.26 2.61
CA ASP A 345 -4.65 -19.32 3.75
C ASP A 345 -6.08 -19.02 4.22
N SER A 346 -7.11 -19.57 3.56
CA SER A 346 -8.50 -19.41 3.98
C SER A 346 -8.87 -20.24 5.21
N GLY A 347 -8.11 -21.29 5.54
CA GLY A 347 -8.45 -22.26 6.58
C GLY A 347 -9.54 -23.26 6.17
N PHE A 348 -9.85 -23.34 4.88
CA PHE A 348 -10.81 -24.30 4.33
C PHE A 348 -10.30 -25.74 4.45
N ASP A 349 -11.14 -26.62 5.01
CA ASP A 349 -10.91 -28.06 5.11
C ASP A 349 -11.83 -28.81 4.12
N PRO A 350 -11.29 -29.44 3.06
CA PRO A 350 -12.10 -30.15 2.07
C PRO A 350 -12.84 -31.38 2.62
N ALA A 351 -12.46 -31.89 3.79
CA ALA A 351 -13.09 -33.05 4.42
C ALA A 351 -14.34 -32.66 5.24
N LYS A 352 -14.51 -31.37 5.56
CA LYS A 352 -15.67 -30.86 6.30
C LYS A 352 -16.81 -30.42 5.35
N PRO A 353 -18.08 -30.48 5.80
CA PRO A 353 -19.18 -29.91 5.04
C PRO A 353 -19.02 -28.40 4.88
N PHE A 354 -19.40 -27.87 3.73
CA PHE A 354 -19.45 -26.45 3.44
C PHE A 354 -20.69 -26.13 2.61
N ARG A 355 -20.99 -24.85 2.41
CA ARG A 355 -22.09 -24.43 1.53
C ARG A 355 -21.66 -23.26 0.65
N ILE A 356 -22.17 -23.23 -0.57
CA ILE A 356 -22.10 -22.05 -1.43
C ILE A 356 -23.41 -21.29 -1.25
N GLN A 357 -23.32 -20.13 -0.61
CA GLN A 357 -24.45 -19.24 -0.44
C GLN A 357 -24.63 -18.40 -1.71
N LEU A 358 -25.83 -18.47 -2.30
CA LEU A 358 -26.26 -17.70 -3.46
C LEU A 358 -27.08 -16.50 -2.99
N LEU A 359 -26.60 -15.29 -3.27
CA LEU A 359 -27.31 -14.04 -3.03
C LEU A 359 -28.21 -13.69 -4.21
N VAL A 360 -29.52 -13.68 -3.95
CA VAL A 360 -30.54 -13.29 -4.92
C VAL A 360 -31.01 -11.88 -4.60
N GLN A 361 -31.03 -11.00 -5.61
CA GLN A 361 -31.47 -9.62 -5.48
C GLN A 361 -32.76 -9.35 -6.25
N ARG A 362 -33.58 -8.42 -5.74
CA ARG A 362 -34.79 -7.90 -6.40
C ARG A 362 -34.80 -6.38 -6.36
N GLU A 363 -35.04 -5.75 -7.50
CA GLU A 363 -35.14 -4.30 -7.59
C GLU A 363 -36.48 -3.83 -7.02
N ILE A 364 -36.41 -2.99 -5.99
CA ILE A 364 -37.60 -2.45 -5.29
C ILE A 364 -37.79 -0.94 -5.53
N GLY A 365 -36.78 -0.28 -6.11
CA GLY A 365 -36.83 1.13 -6.50
C GLY A 365 -35.80 1.47 -7.57
N PRO A 366 -35.64 2.75 -7.95
CA PRO A 366 -34.71 3.17 -9.00
C PRO A 366 -33.23 2.85 -8.71
N ILE A 367 -32.86 2.81 -7.43
CA ILE A 367 -31.49 2.54 -6.96
C ILE A 367 -31.45 1.55 -5.78
N GLU A 368 -32.61 1.05 -5.35
CA GLU A 368 -32.79 0.23 -4.15
C GLU A 368 -33.09 -1.22 -4.53
N LYS A 369 -32.48 -2.16 -3.81
CA LYS A 369 -32.65 -3.59 -4.03
C LYS A 369 -32.87 -4.30 -2.69
N ALA A 370 -33.79 -5.26 -2.67
CA ALA A 370 -33.94 -6.23 -1.61
C ALA A 370 -33.09 -7.47 -1.93
N PHE A 371 -32.65 -8.19 -0.91
CA PHE A 371 -31.80 -9.37 -1.04
C PHE A 371 -32.34 -10.53 -0.20
N THR A 372 -32.08 -11.76 -0.65
CA THR A 372 -32.30 -13.00 0.11
C THR A 372 -31.25 -14.02 -0.30
N THR A 373 -30.96 -15.00 0.54
CA THR A 373 -29.92 -16.02 0.30
C THR A 373 -30.50 -17.42 0.16
N PHE A 374 -29.85 -18.25 -0.65
CA PHE A 374 -30.13 -19.68 -0.78
C PHE A 374 -28.84 -20.48 -0.71
N ASP A 375 -28.84 -21.60 0.01
CA ASP A 375 -27.62 -22.37 0.27
C ASP A 375 -27.54 -23.63 -0.59
N LEU A 376 -26.41 -23.81 -1.29
CA LEU A 376 -26.01 -25.07 -1.89
C LEU A 376 -25.03 -25.78 -0.96
N GLY A 377 -25.52 -26.69 -0.13
CA GLY A 377 -24.70 -27.54 0.72
C GLY A 377 -23.85 -28.55 -0.06
N TYR A 378 -22.60 -28.72 0.35
CA TYR A 378 -21.67 -29.69 -0.20
C TYR A 378 -20.92 -30.40 0.92
N GLN A 379 -20.85 -31.73 0.83
CA GLN A 379 -20.02 -32.56 1.70
C GLN A 379 -19.35 -33.60 0.83
N LEU A 380 -18.02 -33.67 0.91
CA LEU A 380 -17.27 -34.63 0.12
C LEU A 380 -17.66 -36.05 0.54
N PRO A 381 -18.09 -36.93 -0.39
CA PRO A 381 -18.46 -38.29 -0.05
C PRO A 381 -17.31 -39.06 0.63
N ALA A 382 -17.65 -39.92 1.58
CA ALA A 382 -16.68 -40.68 2.36
C ALA A 382 -15.75 -41.56 1.50
N ALA A 383 -16.17 -41.93 0.28
CA ALA A 383 -15.35 -42.68 -0.67
C ALA A 383 -14.08 -41.95 -1.11
N TYR A 384 -14.05 -40.61 -1.01
CA TYR A 384 -12.89 -39.77 -1.33
C TYR A 384 -12.06 -39.39 -0.08
N LEU A 385 -12.36 -39.98 1.08
CA LEU A 385 -11.71 -39.67 2.35
C LEU A 385 -11.07 -40.93 2.95
N ARG A 386 -9.81 -40.80 3.36
CA ARG A 386 -9.09 -41.82 4.12
C ARG A 386 -8.78 -41.33 5.53
N LYS A 387 -8.80 -42.25 6.50
CA LYS A 387 -8.43 -41.98 7.89
C LYS A 387 -6.91 -42.07 8.04
N VAL A 388 -6.28 -41.02 8.56
CA VAL A 388 -4.85 -41.03 8.86
C VAL A 388 -4.64 -40.80 10.36
N THR A 389 -3.84 -41.65 10.98
CA THR A 389 -3.41 -41.50 12.38
C THR A 389 -2.30 -40.44 12.43
N PRO A 390 -2.41 -39.37 13.23
CA PRO A 390 -1.40 -38.32 13.25
C PRO A 390 -0.07 -38.86 13.81
N VAL A 391 1.02 -38.68 13.06
CA VAL A 391 2.38 -38.68 13.64
C VAL A 391 2.60 -37.26 14.17
N PRO A 392 2.92 -37.06 15.46
CA PRO A 392 3.08 -35.73 16.01
C PRO A 392 4.34 -35.08 15.43
N ALA A 393 4.16 -34.09 14.55
CA ALA A 393 5.22 -33.16 14.17
C ALA A 393 5.11 -31.90 15.06
N PRO A 394 6.23 -31.28 15.48
CA PRO A 394 6.20 -30.14 16.40
C PRO A 394 5.54 -28.92 15.76
N ALA A 395 4.44 -28.46 16.34
CA ALA A 395 3.57 -27.40 15.84
C ALA A 395 4.18 -25.98 15.87
N GLU A 396 5.38 -25.80 16.41
CA GLU A 396 5.99 -24.47 16.61
C GLU A 396 6.85 -24.01 15.42
N ALA A 397 7.20 -24.90 14.49
CA ALA A 397 8.07 -24.57 13.34
C ALA A 397 7.33 -24.19 12.05
N MET A 398 6.06 -24.59 11.89
CA MET A 398 5.29 -24.33 10.66
C MET A 398 4.69 -22.92 10.61
N ALA A 399 4.17 -22.40 11.73
CA ALA A 399 3.59 -21.06 11.78
C ALA A 399 4.61 -19.93 11.53
N THR A 400 5.87 -20.13 11.94
CA THR A 400 6.95 -19.13 11.75
C THR A 400 7.68 -19.25 10.42
N GLN A 401 7.64 -20.42 9.76
CA GLN A 401 8.18 -20.60 8.40
C GLN A 401 7.17 -20.22 7.30
N GLU A 402 5.87 -20.38 7.52
CA GLU A 402 4.83 -20.02 6.53
C GLU A 402 4.69 -18.51 6.35
N GLU A 403 4.71 -17.71 7.43
CA GLU A 403 4.70 -16.24 7.30
C GLU A 403 6.00 -15.70 6.69
N GLY A 404 7.16 -16.25 7.08
CA GLY A 404 8.46 -15.86 6.55
C GLY A 404 8.66 -16.23 5.07
N SER A 405 8.16 -17.38 4.63
CA SER A 405 8.22 -17.81 3.22
C SER A 405 7.19 -17.10 2.33
N ALA A 406 5.97 -16.90 2.81
CA ALA A 406 4.95 -16.12 2.12
C ALA A 406 5.34 -14.63 1.98
N GLN A 407 5.94 -14.03 3.02
CA GLN A 407 6.49 -12.67 2.94
C GLN A 407 7.75 -12.60 2.07
N ALA A 408 8.59 -13.63 2.07
CA ALA A 408 9.76 -13.71 1.18
C ALA A 408 9.41 -13.81 -0.31
N ASP A 409 8.24 -14.38 -0.64
CA ASP A 409 7.77 -14.45 -2.03
C ASP A 409 7.01 -13.20 -2.47
N LEU A 410 6.39 -12.47 -1.53
CA LEU A 410 5.70 -11.22 -1.80
C LEU A 410 6.62 -10.12 -2.33
N TRP A 411 7.76 -9.85 -1.67
CA TRP A 411 8.68 -8.80 -2.15
C TRP A 411 9.32 -9.18 -3.49
N LYS A 412 9.67 -10.46 -3.71
CA LYS A 412 10.18 -10.92 -5.02
C LYS A 412 9.16 -10.72 -6.14
N LYS A 413 7.87 -10.83 -5.83
CA LYS A 413 6.78 -10.58 -6.78
C LYS A 413 6.62 -9.08 -7.05
N ILE A 414 6.70 -8.23 -6.04
CA ILE A 414 6.65 -6.76 -6.16
C ILE A 414 7.83 -6.24 -6.98
N TRP A 415 9.05 -6.74 -6.73
CA TRP A 415 10.24 -6.38 -7.50
C TRP A 415 10.16 -6.84 -8.96
N ARG A 416 9.58 -8.02 -9.22
CA ARG A 416 9.31 -8.48 -10.59
C ARG A 416 8.26 -7.63 -11.29
N GLY A 417 7.21 -7.19 -10.58
CA GLY A 417 6.19 -6.29 -11.10
C GLY A 417 6.71 -4.87 -11.39
N SER A 418 7.63 -4.38 -10.56
CA SER A 418 8.18 -3.01 -10.64
C SER A 418 9.43 -2.91 -11.53
N LYS A 419 9.73 -3.92 -12.36
CA LYS A 419 10.95 -3.96 -13.18
C LYS A 419 11.13 -2.72 -14.07
N ALA A 420 10.06 -2.27 -14.71
CA ALA A 420 10.10 -1.10 -15.59
C ALA A 420 10.50 0.16 -14.81
N ASP A 421 9.92 0.36 -13.62
CA ASP A 421 10.23 1.51 -12.78
C ASP A 421 11.66 1.45 -12.21
N ILE A 422 12.12 0.25 -11.84
CA ILE A 422 13.51 0.03 -11.41
C ILE A 422 14.50 0.37 -12.52
N ILE A 423 14.24 -0.06 -13.76
CA ILE A 423 15.11 0.24 -14.91
C ILE A 423 15.12 1.75 -15.19
N ALA A 424 13.96 2.39 -15.17
CA ALA A 424 13.84 3.83 -15.37
C ALA A 424 14.59 4.63 -14.28
N LEU A 425 14.41 4.27 -13.01
CA LEU A 425 15.15 4.88 -11.89
C LEU A 425 16.66 4.63 -12.02
N GLY A 426 17.08 3.40 -12.36
CA GLY A 426 18.48 3.06 -12.61
C GLY A 426 19.09 3.90 -13.73
N GLY A 427 18.34 4.12 -14.81
CA GLY A 427 18.73 5.02 -15.89
C GLY A 427 18.89 6.47 -15.44
N MET A 428 17.96 7.00 -14.64
CA MET A 428 18.07 8.35 -14.07
C MET A 428 19.30 8.50 -13.17
N LEU A 429 19.57 7.51 -12.31
CA LEU A 429 20.74 7.50 -11.43
C LEU A 429 22.05 7.41 -12.22
N LEU A 430 22.10 6.61 -13.28
CA LEU A 430 23.26 6.50 -14.16
C LEU A 430 23.54 7.82 -14.88
N VAL A 431 22.50 8.46 -15.44
CA VAL A 431 22.62 9.78 -16.08
C VAL A 431 23.13 10.82 -15.07
N LEU A 432 22.55 10.87 -13.87
CA LEU A 432 22.98 11.80 -12.83
C LEU A 432 24.44 11.57 -12.41
N THR A 433 24.82 10.32 -12.20
CA THR A 433 26.20 9.93 -11.85
C THR A 433 27.17 10.35 -12.96
N GLY A 434 26.81 10.09 -14.23
CA GLY A 434 27.58 10.53 -15.38
C GLY A 434 27.77 12.05 -15.43
N VAL A 435 26.71 12.83 -15.18
CA VAL A 435 26.79 14.30 -15.13
C VAL A 435 27.75 14.79 -14.05
N PHE A 436 27.76 14.14 -12.88
CA PHE A 436 28.68 14.51 -11.82
C PHE A 436 30.14 14.19 -12.18
N PHE A 437 30.42 12.99 -12.70
CA PHE A 437 31.78 12.61 -13.13
C PHE A 437 32.28 13.49 -14.28
N PHE A 438 31.42 13.76 -15.27
CA PHE A 438 31.74 14.56 -16.45
C PHE A 438 31.26 16.02 -16.31
N GLN A 439 31.23 16.57 -15.09
CA GLN A 439 30.68 17.91 -14.81
C GLN A 439 31.30 19.04 -15.65
N THR A 440 32.60 18.97 -15.96
CA THR A 440 33.28 20.00 -16.76
C THR A 440 32.78 19.99 -18.21
N PHE A 441 32.50 18.80 -18.75
CA PHE A 441 31.91 18.65 -20.08
C PHE A 441 30.44 19.06 -20.08
N ALA A 442 29.65 18.57 -19.12
CA ALA A 442 28.23 18.87 -19.00
C ALA A 442 27.92 20.37 -18.87
N THR A 443 28.76 21.13 -18.14
CA THR A 443 28.55 22.57 -17.88
C THR A 443 29.21 23.49 -18.91
N ARG A 444 29.82 22.95 -19.97
CA ARG A 444 30.52 23.74 -21.01
C ARG A 444 29.57 24.65 -21.81
N ASN A 445 28.35 24.20 -22.06
CA ASN A 445 27.33 24.97 -22.77
C ASN A 445 26.16 25.30 -21.82
N ALA A 446 26.06 26.57 -21.43
CA ALA A 446 25.05 27.04 -20.50
C ALA A 446 23.61 26.77 -20.95
N ARG A 447 23.31 26.92 -22.25
CA ARG A 447 21.95 26.70 -22.78
C ARG A 447 21.58 25.22 -22.77
N LEU A 448 22.50 24.35 -23.21
CA LEU A 448 22.26 22.92 -23.22
C LEU A 448 22.11 22.38 -21.79
N PHE A 449 22.98 22.81 -20.88
CA PHE A 449 22.89 22.43 -19.47
C PHE A 449 21.59 22.89 -18.81
N PHE A 450 21.14 24.11 -19.14
CA PHE A 450 19.86 24.63 -18.66
C PHE A 450 18.70 23.73 -19.06
N TRP A 451 18.56 23.41 -20.36
CA TRP A 451 17.46 22.57 -20.85
C TRP A 451 17.55 21.14 -20.33
N PHE A 452 18.76 20.59 -20.27
CA PHE A 452 19.00 19.29 -19.65
C PHE A 452 18.53 19.25 -18.19
N ARG A 453 18.93 20.25 -17.39
CA ARG A 453 18.54 20.34 -15.98
C ARG A 453 17.02 20.46 -15.83
N MET A 454 16.37 21.29 -16.65
CA MET A 454 14.91 21.44 -16.61
C MET A 454 14.18 20.17 -17.02
N GLY A 455 14.66 19.48 -18.05
CA GLY A 455 14.15 18.17 -18.44
C GLY A 455 14.28 17.15 -17.32
N PHE A 456 15.46 17.05 -16.70
CA PHE A 456 15.71 16.13 -15.59
C PHE A 456 14.80 16.41 -14.41
N LEU A 457 14.69 17.67 -13.97
CA LEU A 457 13.81 18.04 -12.86
C LEU A 457 12.32 17.80 -13.17
N THR A 458 11.91 18.00 -14.42
CA THR A 458 10.53 17.71 -14.85
C THR A 458 10.24 16.21 -14.77
N VAL A 459 11.18 15.35 -15.20
CA VAL A 459 11.06 13.89 -15.06
C VAL A 459 11.05 13.49 -13.58
N THR A 460 11.93 14.07 -12.75
CA THR A 460 11.91 13.84 -11.28
C THR A 460 10.56 14.24 -10.66
N LEU A 461 9.98 15.37 -11.05
CA LEU A 461 8.71 15.81 -10.50
C LEU A 461 7.53 14.93 -10.96
N VAL A 462 7.39 14.75 -12.27
CA VAL A 462 6.22 14.10 -12.87
C VAL A 462 6.30 12.59 -12.69
N TRP A 463 7.40 11.98 -13.12
CA TRP A 463 7.53 10.53 -13.11
C TRP A 463 7.91 10.01 -11.72
N LEU A 464 9.04 10.45 -11.16
CA LEU A 464 9.50 9.95 -9.86
C LEU A 464 8.56 10.39 -8.71
N GLY A 465 8.05 11.62 -8.77
CA GLY A 465 7.12 12.18 -7.79
C GLY A 465 5.68 11.72 -7.96
N TRP A 466 4.97 12.21 -8.99
CA TRP A 466 3.51 12.02 -9.10
C TRP A 466 3.07 10.66 -9.64
N ILE A 467 3.89 9.99 -10.45
CA ILE A 467 3.55 8.65 -10.99
C ILE A 467 4.04 7.57 -10.03
N ALA A 468 5.33 7.59 -9.70
CA ALA A 468 5.98 6.54 -8.93
C ALA A 468 5.89 6.73 -7.40
N ASN A 469 5.50 7.92 -6.91
CA ASN A 469 5.40 8.27 -5.48
C ASN A 469 6.70 8.04 -4.68
N ALA A 470 7.85 8.04 -5.35
CA ALA A 470 9.15 7.76 -4.76
C ALA A 470 9.76 9.05 -4.17
N GLN A 471 9.26 9.47 -3.01
CA GLN A 471 9.70 10.66 -2.28
C GLN A 471 10.27 10.25 -0.92
N LEU A 472 11.54 10.59 -0.66
CA LEU A 472 12.11 10.41 0.67
C LEU A 472 11.54 11.48 1.61
N SER A 473 11.33 11.07 2.86
CA SER A 473 10.80 11.90 3.95
C SER A 473 11.60 11.65 5.23
N VAL A 474 11.40 12.49 6.25
CA VAL A 474 12.00 12.27 7.58
C VAL A 474 11.44 11.00 8.25
N VAL A 475 10.21 10.60 7.91
CA VAL A 475 9.60 9.36 8.41
C VAL A 475 10.40 8.15 7.97
N ASN A 476 10.93 8.13 6.74
CA ASN A 476 11.76 7.03 6.26
C ASN A 476 13.07 6.93 7.07
N LEU A 477 13.64 8.06 7.49
CA LEU A 477 14.81 8.09 8.39
C LEU A 477 14.44 7.56 9.76
N MET A 478 13.33 8.02 10.34
CA MET A 478 12.85 7.57 11.65
C MET A 478 12.52 6.08 11.64
N ALA A 479 11.91 5.56 10.58
CA ALA A 479 11.65 4.13 10.41
C ALA A 479 12.95 3.32 10.37
N LEU A 480 13.98 3.81 9.66
CA LEU A 480 15.30 3.17 9.63
C LEU A 480 15.98 3.17 11.01
N PHE A 481 15.93 4.30 11.72
CA PHE A 481 16.51 4.41 13.07
C PHE A 481 15.72 3.61 14.11
N GLY A 482 14.39 3.65 14.06
CA GLY A 482 13.51 2.82 14.89
C GLY A 482 13.73 1.34 14.66
N ALA A 483 13.90 0.91 13.41
CA ALA A 483 14.28 -0.47 13.08
C ALA A 483 15.68 -0.85 13.59
N LEU A 484 16.62 0.10 13.69
CA LEU A 484 17.93 -0.14 14.29
C LEU A 484 17.85 -0.35 15.81
N VAL A 485 16.89 0.29 16.48
CA VAL A 485 16.71 0.23 17.94
C VAL A 485 15.81 -0.93 18.36
N ASN A 486 14.74 -1.22 17.60
CA ASN A 486 13.69 -2.17 17.98
C ASN A 486 13.77 -3.55 17.30
N GLY A 487 14.80 -3.79 16.48
CA GLY A 487 14.98 -5.06 15.75
C GLY A 487 14.72 -4.88 14.26
N PHE A 488 15.70 -5.31 13.46
CA PHE A 488 15.77 -5.01 12.04
C PHE A 488 14.86 -5.96 11.22
N SER A 489 13.78 -5.46 10.60
CA SER A 489 13.05 -6.19 9.55
C SER A 489 13.31 -5.55 8.17
N TRP A 490 14.17 -6.18 7.34
CA TRP A 490 14.43 -5.76 5.94
C TRP A 490 13.13 -5.76 5.12
N GLN A 491 12.16 -6.56 5.52
CA GLN A 491 10.93 -6.85 4.80
C GLN A 491 10.12 -5.58 4.48
N ALA A 492 9.85 -4.71 5.47
CA ALA A 492 9.07 -3.49 5.25
C ALA A 492 9.72 -2.55 4.22
N PHE A 493 11.05 -2.52 4.20
CA PHE A 493 11.83 -1.69 3.29
C PHE A 493 11.91 -2.29 1.88
N LEU A 494 11.91 -3.63 1.74
CA LEU A 494 11.89 -4.32 0.46
C LEU A 494 10.52 -4.27 -0.25
N LEU A 495 9.43 -3.93 0.44
CA LEU A 495 8.11 -3.78 -0.17
C LEU A 495 7.99 -2.54 -1.07
N ASP A 496 8.86 -1.53 -0.90
CA ASP A 496 8.97 -0.37 -1.79
C ASP A 496 10.35 -0.37 -2.51
N PRO A 497 10.46 -1.01 -3.69
CA PRO A 497 11.74 -1.16 -4.37
C PRO A 497 12.36 0.17 -4.81
N LEU A 498 11.57 1.19 -5.11
CA LEU A 498 12.07 2.48 -5.61
C LEU A 498 12.66 3.30 -4.46
N THR A 499 11.94 3.39 -3.34
CA THR A 499 12.45 4.03 -2.12
C THR A 499 13.70 3.32 -1.61
N PHE A 500 13.72 1.98 -1.67
CA PHE A 500 14.89 1.17 -1.34
C PHE A 500 16.12 1.58 -2.18
N ILE A 501 16.01 1.56 -3.50
CA ILE A 501 17.11 1.91 -4.41
C ILE A 501 17.56 3.36 -4.20
N LEU A 502 16.61 4.30 -4.06
CA LEU A 502 16.91 5.71 -3.80
C LEU A 502 17.72 5.88 -2.51
N TRP A 503 17.40 5.16 -1.45
CA TRP A 503 18.15 5.24 -0.19
C TRP A 503 19.62 4.83 -0.32
N PHE A 504 19.89 3.70 -0.97
CA PHE A 504 21.26 3.28 -1.22
C PHE A 504 21.98 4.23 -2.17
N ALA A 505 21.28 4.76 -3.18
CA ALA A 505 21.83 5.78 -4.06
C ALA A 505 22.14 7.08 -3.32
N VAL A 506 21.28 7.52 -2.38
CA VAL A 506 21.51 8.69 -1.52
C VAL A 506 22.66 8.45 -0.57
N ALA A 507 22.75 7.27 0.07
CA ALA A 507 23.86 6.91 0.93
C ALA A 507 25.20 6.94 0.17
N ALA A 508 25.25 6.34 -1.02
CA ALA A 508 26.41 6.43 -1.90
C ALA A 508 26.70 7.90 -2.29
N ALA A 509 25.67 8.66 -2.67
CA ALA A 509 25.85 10.04 -3.10
C ALA A 509 26.31 10.97 -1.96
N LEU A 510 25.91 10.70 -0.71
CA LEU A 510 26.39 11.42 0.48
C LEU A 510 27.89 11.25 0.66
N LEU A 511 28.42 10.05 0.41
CA LEU A 511 29.86 9.76 0.53
C LEU A 511 30.70 10.53 -0.49
N PHE A 512 30.24 10.57 -1.76
CA PHE A 512 31.00 11.15 -2.87
C PHE A 512 30.72 12.64 -3.11
N TRP A 513 29.46 13.07 -3.08
CA TRP A 513 29.02 14.43 -3.45
C TRP A 513 28.33 15.20 -2.32
N GLY A 514 27.99 14.53 -1.22
CA GLY A 514 27.16 15.08 -0.16
C GLY A 514 25.68 15.13 -0.53
N ARG A 515 24.87 15.84 0.28
CA ARG A 515 23.40 15.84 0.17
C ARG A 515 22.84 16.41 -1.14
N GLY A 516 23.66 17.20 -1.84
CA GLY A 516 23.21 17.98 -2.99
C GLY A 516 22.74 17.13 -4.18
N ALA A 517 23.26 15.90 -4.32
CA ALA A 517 22.79 14.98 -5.36
C ALA A 517 21.29 14.65 -5.21
N TYR A 518 20.82 14.44 -3.97
CA TYR A 518 19.39 14.19 -3.73
C TYR A 518 18.58 15.49 -3.79
N CYS A 519 18.86 16.44 -2.89
CA CYS A 519 18.04 17.64 -2.71
C CYS A 519 18.00 18.55 -3.96
N GLY A 520 19.05 18.49 -4.80
CA GLY A 520 19.17 19.32 -6.00
C GLY A 520 18.68 18.69 -7.30
N TRP A 521 18.53 17.36 -7.36
CA TRP A 521 18.23 16.63 -8.61
C TRP A 521 17.14 15.56 -8.45
N LEU A 522 17.20 14.73 -7.41
CA LEU A 522 16.31 13.58 -7.23
C LEU A 522 15.11 13.85 -6.33
N CYS A 523 15.06 14.95 -5.58
CA CYS A 523 13.91 15.28 -4.73
C CYS A 523 12.78 15.92 -5.56
N PRO A 524 11.60 15.25 -5.72
CA PRO A 524 10.46 15.81 -6.45
C PRO A 524 9.98 17.15 -5.92
N PHE A 525 9.88 17.32 -4.59
CA PHE A 525 9.48 18.61 -4.01
C PHE A 525 10.50 19.72 -4.28
N GLY A 526 11.80 19.41 -4.25
CA GLY A 526 12.84 20.36 -4.62
C GLY A 526 12.77 20.76 -6.11
N ALA A 527 12.45 19.81 -6.98
CA ALA A 527 12.19 20.06 -8.40
C ALA A 527 10.97 20.96 -8.60
N LEU A 528 9.87 20.70 -7.88
CA LEU A 528 8.66 21.54 -7.89
C LEU A 528 8.99 22.99 -7.52
N GLN A 529 9.75 23.22 -6.46
CA GLN A 529 10.13 24.58 -6.03
C GLN A 529 11.01 25.31 -7.06
N GLU A 530 11.95 24.60 -7.70
CA GLU A 530 12.81 25.22 -8.72
C GLU A 530 12.05 25.53 -10.02
N ILE A 531 11.17 24.62 -10.46
CA ILE A 531 10.35 24.82 -11.66
C ILE A 531 9.35 25.96 -11.44
N THR A 532 8.65 25.97 -10.31
CA THR A 532 7.67 27.04 -9.97
C THR A 532 8.34 28.40 -9.82
N ASN A 533 9.51 28.49 -9.18
CA ASN A 533 10.25 29.75 -9.10
C ASN A 533 10.71 30.25 -10.49
N ARG A 534 11.10 29.35 -11.39
CA ARG A 534 11.45 29.73 -12.77
C ARG A 534 10.26 30.24 -13.56
N ILE A 535 9.09 29.62 -13.39
CA ILE A 535 7.84 30.14 -13.95
C ILE A 535 7.56 31.52 -13.36
N ALA A 536 7.74 31.72 -12.06
CA ALA A 536 7.58 33.02 -11.41
C ALA A 536 8.52 34.10 -12.02
N ARG A 537 9.79 33.76 -12.28
CA ARG A 537 10.75 34.66 -12.94
C ARG A 537 10.33 34.98 -14.38
N ALA A 538 9.81 34.00 -15.12
CA ALA A 538 9.28 34.22 -16.47
C ALA A 538 8.04 35.14 -16.45
N LEU A 539 7.24 35.08 -15.38
CA LEU A 539 6.12 35.98 -15.12
C LEU A 539 6.53 37.29 -14.43
N HIS A 540 7.84 37.60 -14.34
CA HIS A 540 8.38 38.82 -13.74
C HIS A 540 8.02 39.04 -12.26
N VAL A 541 7.78 37.97 -11.50
CA VAL A 541 7.59 38.04 -10.04
C VAL A 541 8.90 38.48 -9.36
N PRO A 542 8.87 39.46 -8.44
CA PRO A 542 10.08 39.96 -7.78
C PRO A 542 10.79 38.86 -7.00
N GLN A 543 12.11 38.75 -7.18
CA GLN A 543 12.96 37.78 -6.48
C GLN A 543 13.66 38.47 -5.32
N TRP A 544 13.47 37.96 -4.10
CA TRP A 544 14.06 38.53 -2.89
C TRP A 544 15.28 37.73 -2.44
N THR A 545 16.42 38.41 -2.35
CA THR A 545 17.64 37.88 -1.73
C THR A 545 17.71 38.35 -0.28
N LEU A 546 17.67 37.41 0.66
CA LEU A 546 17.76 37.73 2.08
C LEU A 546 19.16 38.23 2.44
N PRO A 547 19.30 39.23 3.33
CA PRO A 547 20.59 39.68 3.84
C PRO A 547 21.35 38.51 4.48
N TRP A 548 22.68 38.48 4.30
CA TRP A 548 23.51 37.35 4.74
C TRP A 548 23.34 37.01 6.23
N GLY A 549 23.32 38.01 7.11
CA GLY A 549 23.15 37.79 8.55
C GLY A 549 21.81 37.18 8.94
N LEU A 550 20.72 37.51 8.23
CA LEU A 550 19.42 36.87 8.46
C LEU A 550 19.40 35.45 7.89
N HIS A 551 20.00 35.26 6.71
CA HIS A 551 20.11 33.95 6.09
C HIS A 551 20.82 32.93 6.99
N GLU A 552 21.97 33.30 7.55
CA GLU A 552 22.79 32.46 8.41
C GLU A 552 22.06 32.10 9.71
N ARG A 553 21.32 33.04 10.30
CA ARG A 553 20.51 32.82 11.51
C ARG A 553 19.28 31.95 11.30
N LEU A 554 18.77 31.85 10.07
CA LEU A 554 17.62 31.00 9.74
C LEU A 554 18.01 29.56 9.41
N TRP A 555 19.29 29.25 9.15
CA TRP A 555 19.73 27.88 8.89
C TRP A 555 19.47 26.90 10.05
N PRO A 556 19.71 27.25 11.33
CA PRO A 556 19.43 26.36 12.45
C PRO A 556 17.97 25.92 12.55
N VAL A 557 17.01 26.65 11.99
CA VAL A 557 15.58 26.36 12.11
C VAL A 557 15.24 24.94 11.61
N LYS A 558 15.69 24.55 10.42
CA LYS A 558 15.49 23.18 9.92
C LYS A 558 16.16 22.11 10.79
N TYR A 559 17.28 22.43 11.46
CA TYR A 559 17.95 21.51 12.37
C TYR A 559 17.19 21.37 13.69
N MET A 560 16.61 22.46 14.20
CA MET A 560 15.74 22.43 15.38
C MET A 560 14.47 21.63 15.12
N ILE A 561 13.84 21.80 13.95
CA ILE A 561 12.68 21.00 13.53
C ILE A 561 13.08 19.52 13.45
N PHE A 562 14.20 19.21 12.80
CA PHE A 562 14.68 17.83 12.71
C PHE A 562 14.98 17.21 14.09
N LEU A 563 15.72 17.91 14.96
CA LEU A 563 16.04 17.43 16.31
C LEU A 563 14.79 17.27 17.17
N GLY A 564 13.82 18.17 17.04
CA GLY A 564 12.52 18.05 17.71
C GLY A 564 11.74 16.81 17.25
N LEU A 565 11.60 16.62 15.93
CA LEU A 565 10.95 15.43 15.36
C LEU A 565 11.67 14.15 15.74
N PHE A 566 13.01 14.15 15.69
CA PHE A 566 13.83 13.03 16.11
C PHE A 566 13.65 12.73 17.60
N GLY A 567 13.64 13.75 18.47
CA GLY A 567 13.39 13.59 19.89
C GLY A 567 12.02 12.98 20.18
N VAL A 568 10.95 13.48 19.53
CA VAL A 568 9.61 12.90 19.65
C VAL A 568 9.58 11.47 19.12
N SER A 569 10.29 11.16 18.04
CA SER A 569 10.33 9.81 17.46
C SER A 569 10.91 8.75 18.41
N LEU A 570 11.80 9.15 19.33
CA LEU A 570 12.34 8.26 20.37
C LEU A 570 11.34 7.98 21.49
N MET A 571 10.34 8.85 21.68
CA MET A 571 9.28 8.68 22.69
C MET A 571 8.04 8.00 22.11
N SER A 572 7.63 8.36 20.89
CA SER A 572 6.48 7.81 20.19
C SER A 572 6.66 7.97 18.68
N ILE A 573 6.72 6.84 17.97
CA ILE A 573 6.79 6.81 16.49
C ILE A 573 5.52 7.45 15.89
N GLU A 574 4.35 7.16 16.46
CA GLU A 574 3.06 7.67 15.99
C GLU A 574 2.95 9.20 16.10
N GLN A 575 3.34 9.78 17.25
CA GLN A 575 3.34 11.24 17.40
C GLN A 575 4.31 11.91 16.43
N ALA A 576 5.46 11.29 16.20
CA ALA A 576 6.44 11.80 15.27
C ALA A 576 5.97 11.71 13.81
N GLU A 577 5.17 10.70 13.43
CA GLU A 577 4.51 10.64 12.12
C GLU A 577 3.46 11.76 11.95
N HIS A 578 2.68 12.06 12.99
CA HIS A 578 1.71 13.15 12.97
C HIS A 578 2.41 14.52 12.87
N LEU A 579 3.51 14.72 13.61
CA LEU A 579 4.29 15.95 13.54
C LEU A 579 5.13 16.06 12.25
N ALA A 580 5.46 14.94 11.61
CA ALA A 580 6.12 14.92 10.30
C ALA A 580 5.24 15.49 9.18
N GLU A 581 3.96 15.81 9.44
CA GLU A 581 3.11 16.58 8.53
C GLU A 581 3.62 18.01 8.27
N VAL A 582 4.58 18.48 9.05
CA VAL A 582 5.38 19.68 8.71
C VAL A 582 6.02 19.56 7.32
N GLU A 583 6.27 18.33 6.85
CA GLU A 583 6.74 18.06 5.49
C GLU A 583 5.58 18.12 4.49
N PRO A 584 5.57 19.07 3.55
CA PRO A 584 4.51 19.20 2.55
C PRO A 584 4.56 18.08 1.50
N PHE A 585 5.48 17.11 1.63
CA PHE A 585 5.71 16.02 0.67
C PHE A 585 4.48 15.15 0.46
N LYS A 586 3.81 14.75 1.55
CA LYS A 586 2.59 13.94 1.49
C LYS A 586 1.48 14.68 0.74
N THR A 587 1.33 15.98 0.99
CA THR A 587 0.28 16.79 0.36
C THR A 587 0.60 17.15 -1.10
N ALA A 588 1.81 17.64 -1.38
CA ALA A 588 2.17 18.19 -2.69
C ALA A 588 2.62 17.14 -3.72
N ILE A 589 3.23 16.04 -3.27
CA ILE A 589 3.76 14.99 -4.15
C ILE A 589 2.85 13.77 -4.13
N ILE A 590 2.67 13.13 -2.97
CA ILE A 590 1.95 11.85 -2.88
C ILE A 590 0.45 12.02 -3.17
N LEU A 591 -0.20 12.99 -2.52
CA LEU A 591 -1.64 13.22 -2.63
C LEU A 591 -2.03 14.28 -3.67
N LYS A 592 -1.06 14.87 -4.38
CA LYS A 592 -1.31 15.78 -5.52
C LYS A 592 -2.28 16.93 -5.19
N PHE A 593 -2.18 17.49 -3.98
CA PHE A 593 -3.07 18.52 -3.42
C PHE A 593 -4.52 18.09 -3.17
N ILE A 594 -4.84 16.80 -3.28
CA ILE A 594 -6.15 16.24 -2.93
C ILE A 594 -6.12 15.82 -1.46
N ARG A 595 -6.23 16.81 -0.56
CA ARG A 595 -6.23 16.62 0.90
C ARG A 595 -7.12 17.66 1.59
N ALA A 596 -7.44 17.47 2.86
CA ALA A 596 -8.14 18.45 3.68
C ALA A 596 -7.49 19.84 3.58
N TRP A 597 -8.34 20.87 3.53
CA TRP A 597 -7.96 22.23 3.15
C TRP A 597 -6.81 22.85 3.96
N PRO A 598 -6.62 22.60 5.28
CA PRO A 598 -5.51 23.23 6.02
C PRO A 598 -4.14 22.77 5.52
N PHE A 599 -4.01 21.50 5.15
CA PHE A 599 -2.76 20.94 4.63
C PHE A 599 -2.44 21.46 3.24
N VAL A 600 -3.47 21.61 2.40
CA VAL A 600 -3.33 22.19 1.06
C VAL A 600 -2.93 23.66 1.16
N ALA A 601 -3.58 24.42 2.04
CA ALA A 601 -3.27 25.82 2.31
C ALA A 601 -1.83 25.99 2.81
N TYR A 602 -1.38 25.14 3.74
CA TYR A 602 0.00 25.14 4.24
C TYR A 602 1.01 24.86 3.12
N ALA A 603 0.82 23.80 2.34
CA ALA A 603 1.71 23.47 1.23
C ALA A 603 1.73 24.57 0.16
N ALA A 604 0.56 25.15 -0.17
CA ALA A 604 0.44 26.26 -1.10
C ALA A 604 1.13 27.52 -0.59
N ALA A 605 1.02 27.85 0.71
CA ALA A 605 1.71 28.97 1.33
C ALA A 605 3.24 28.82 1.23
N LEU A 606 3.77 27.62 1.48
CA LEU A 606 5.20 27.33 1.32
C LEU A 606 5.68 27.46 -0.14
N LEU A 607 4.87 27.03 -1.10
CA LEU A 607 5.17 27.19 -2.52
C LEU A 607 5.10 28.66 -2.95
N MET A 608 4.11 29.40 -2.45
CA MET A 608 3.96 30.85 -2.67
C MET A 608 5.17 31.61 -2.15
N ALA A 609 5.62 31.33 -0.92
CA ALA A 609 6.87 31.87 -0.40
C ALA A 609 8.08 31.50 -1.29
N GLY A 610 8.06 30.30 -1.87
CA GLY A 610 9.03 29.81 -2.85
C GLY A 610 9.07 30.58 -4.19
N LEU A 611 7.99 31.28 -4.55
CA LEU A 611 7.95 32.12 -5.75
C LEU A 611 8.82 33.38 -5.60
N PHE A 612 8.86 33.95 -4.39
CA PHE A 612 9.66 35.14 -4.06
C PHE A 612 11.09 34.78 -3.63
N VAL A 613 11.23 33.72 -2.83
CA VAL A 613 12.52 33.22 -2.33
C VAL A 613 12.74 31.81 -2.86
N GLU A 614 13.66 31.67 -3.81
CA GLU A 614 13.94 30.39 -4.46
C GLU A 614 14.24 29.28 -3.42
N ARG A 615 13.50 28.17 -3.52
CA ARG A 615 13.63 26.99 -2.63
C ARG A 615 13.50 27.31 -1.12
N PHE A 616 12.60 28.24 -0.76
CA PHE A 616 12.35 28.68 0.63
C PHE A 616 12.25 27.53 1.64
N TYR A 617 11.33 26.58 1.42
CA TYR A 617 11.15 25.41 2.31
C TYR A 617 12.42 24.56 2.45
N CYS A 618 13.06 24.15 1.34
CA CYS A 618 14.29 23.37 1.38
C CYS A 618 15.45 24.06 2.12
N ARG A 619 15.44 25.39 2.16
CA ARG A 619 16.48 26.22 2.76
C ARG A 619 16.33 26.38 4.28
N TYR A 620 15.09 26.50 4.76
CA TYR A 620 14.83 26.92 6.15
C TYR A 620 14.01 25.95 6.99
N LEU A 621 13.18 25.10 6.38
CA LEU A 621 12.16 24.32 7.09
C LEU A 621 12.32 22.80 6.92
N CYS A 622 12.98 22.35 5.85
CA CYS A 622 13.04 20.93 5.47
C CYS A 622 13.86 20.07 6.45
N PRO A 623 13.23 19.21 7.27
CA PRO A 623 13.93 18.40 8.26
C PRO A 623 14.73 17.26 7.61
N LEU A 624 14.21 16.64 6.54
CA LEU A 624 14.99 15.70 5.71
C LEU A 624 16.29 16.32 5.18
N GLY A 625 16.22 17.59 4.75
CA GLY A 625 17.38 18.32 4.25
C GLY A 625 18.42 18.58 5.35
N ALA A 626 17.99 18.77 6.60
CA ALA A 626 18.86 18.90 7.77
C ALA A 626 19.50 17.55 8.13
N ALA A 627 18.73 16.47 8.15
CA ALA A 627 19.23 15.12 8.41
C ALA A 627 20.34 14.72 7.43
N LEU A 628 20.12 14.93 6.13
CA LEU A 628 21.11 14.63 5.10
C LEU A 628 22.33 15.57 5.14
N ALA A 629 22.23 16.73 5.78
CA ALA A 629 23.33 17.68 5.90
C ALA A 629 24.36 17.28 6.97
N ILE A 630 23.99 16.49 7.99
CA ILE A 630 24.90 16.08 9.07
C ILE A 630 26.06 15.23 8.51
N PRO A 631 25.83 14.15 7.72
CA PRO A 631 26.91 13.36 7.14
C PRO A 631 27.63 14.07 5.99
N ALA A 632 27.02 15.11 5.39
CA ALA A 632 27.57 15.79 4.21
C ALA A 632 28.92 16.48 4.47
N ARG A 633 29.28 16.73 5.74
CA ARG A 633 30.60 17.26 6.12
C ARG A 633 31.73 16.23 5.99
N ILE A 634 31.39 14.93 5.98
CA ILE A 634 32.34 13.80 5.88
C ILE A 634 32.65 13.46 4.41
N ARG A 635 32.16 14.26 3.45
CA ARG A 635 32.37 13.99 2.02
C ARG A 635 33.87 13.88 1.70
N MET A 636 34.21 12.87 0.90
CA MET A 636 35.62 12.54 0.64
C MET A 636 36.28 13.50 -0.37
N PHE A 637 35.49 14.20 -1.21
CA PHE A 637 36.03 15.07 -2.28
C PHE A 637 35.25 16.37 -2.50
N ASP A 638 35.97 17.49 -2.63
CA ASP A 638 35.45 18.79 -3.05
C ASP A 638 35.53 18.94 -4.58
N TRP A 639 34.51 18.46 -5.29
CA TRP A 639 34.51 18.43 -6.77
C TRP A 639 34.20 19.75 -7.46
N LEU A 640 33.71 20.78 -6.76
CA LEU A 640 33.34 22.06 -7.37
C LEU A 640 34.57 22.96 -7.55
N LYS A 641 35.00 23.15 -8.80
CA LYS A 641 36.17 23.98 -9.13
C LYS A 641 35.88 25.46 -8.91
N ARG A 642 36.85 26.18 -8.35
CA ARG A 642 36.82 27.65 -8.19
C ARG A 642 38.18 28.25 -8.50
N TYR A 643 38.18 29.51 -8.91
CA TYR A 643 39.40 30.31 -9.04
C TYR A 643 39.73 30.99 -7.71
N LYS A 644 40.99 31.42 -7.54
CA LYS A 644 41.46 32.11 -6.33
C LYS A 644 40.77 33.46 -6.14
N GLU A 645 40.38 34.11 -7.24
CA GLU A 645 39.71 35.40 -7.27
C GLU A 645 38.20 35.33 -6.94
N CYS A 646 37.66 34.12 -6.74
CA CYS A 646 36.25 33.92 -6.38
C CYS A 646 36.05 34.19 -4.88
N GLY A 647 35.27 35.22 -4.53
CA GLY A 647 35.05 35.69 -3.16
C GLY A 647 35.80 37.00 -2.84
N SER A 648 36.88 37.28 -3.56
CA SER A 648 37.56 38.57 -3.51
C SER A 648 38.40 38.77 -4.78
N PRO A 649 38.10 39.73 -5.67
CA PRO A 649 36.96 40.66 -5.65
C PRO A 649 35.67 40.12 -6.30
N CYS A 650 35.69 38.93 -6.92
CA CYS A 650 34.55 38.44 -7.71
C CYS A 650 33.43 37.82 -6.86
N GLN A 651 32.20 38.33 -6.97
CA GLN A 651 31.02 37.85 -6.23
C GLN A 651 29.95 37.18 -7.11
N SER A 652 30.20 37.01 -8.42
CA SER A 652 29.17 36.57 -9.38
C SER A 652 28.52 35.22 -9.02
N CYS A 653 29.31 34.23 -8.60
CA CYS A 653 28.77 32.93 -8.21
C CYS A 653 27.96 32.99 -6.92
N ALA A 654 28.33 33.85 -5.97
CA ALA A 654 27.61 34.01 -4.70
C ALA A 654 26.24 34.66 -4.94
N ASN A 655 26.20 35.74 -5.72
CA ASN A 655 24.98 36.48 -6.04
C ASN A 655 23.97 35.66 -6.86
N GLN A 656 24.44 34.72 -7.67
CA GLN A 656 23.58 33.85 -8.48
C GLN A 656 23.38 32.45 -7.88
N CYS A 657 23.81 32.20 -6.64
CA CYS A 657 23.58 30.93 -6.00
C CYS A 657 22.10 30.82 -5.58
N PRO A 658 21.33 29.86 -6.12
CA PRO A 658 19.88 29.78 -5.88
C PRO A 658 19.52 29.57 -4.41
N VAL A 659 20.42 28.94 -3.64
CA VAL A 659 20.24 28.65 -2.21
C VAL A 659 21.17 29.47 -1.31
N GLN A 660 21.93 30.42 -1.87
CA GLN A 660 22.91 31.26 -1.17
C GLN A 660 23.93 30.45 -0.31
N ALA A 661 24.31 29.25 -0.78
CA ALA A 661 25.27 28.40 -0.08
C ALA A 661 26.75 28.86 -0.18
N ILE A 662 27.02 29.98 -0.85
CA ILE A 662 28.37 30.51 -1.05
C ILE A 662 28.56 31.71 -0.12
N HIS A 663 29.53 31.62 0.80
CA HIS A 663 29.89 32.73 1.66
C HIS A 663 30.39 33.93 0.84
N PRO A 664 30.21 35.18 1.33
CA PRO A 664 30.80 36.37 0.74
C PRO A 664 32.32 36.29 0.58
N THR A 665 33.00 35.52 1.44
CA THR A 665 34.44 35.25 1.36
C THR A 665 34.82 34.29 0.22
N GLY A 666 33.84 33.65 -0.42
CA GLY A 666 34.06 32.76 -1.55
C GLY A 666 34.13 31.28 -1.20
N GLU A 667 33.79 30.86 0.00
CA GLU A 667 33.73 29.43 0.35
C GLU A 667 32.34 28.84 0.06
N ILE A 668 32.27 27.55 -0.28
CA ILE A 668 30.97 26.86 -0.47
C ILE A 668 30.66 26.10 0.81
N ASN A 669 29.53 26.42 1.46
CA ASN A 669 29.07 25.65 2.60
C ASN A 669 28.47 24.30 2.12
N PRO A 670 29.09 23.16 2.46
CA PRO A 670 28.63 21.84 2.01
C PRO A 670 27.26 21.46 2.59
N ASN A 671 26.94 21.96 3.78
CA ASN A 671 25.68 21.67 4.47
C ASN A 671 24.49 22.35 3.80
N GLU A 672 24.74 23.36 2.97
CA GLU A 672 23.70 24.12 2.28
C GLU A 672 23.69 23.88 0.77
N CYS A 673 24.85 23.58 0.19
CA CYS A 673 24.98 23.36 -1.25
C CYS A 673 24.08 22.22 -1.76
N VAL A 674 23.26 22.52 -2.76
CA VAL A 674 22.39 21.55 -3.45
C VAL A 674 23.02 20.98 -4.72
N ASN A 675 24.32 21.21 -4.95
CA ASN A 675 25.07 20.74 -6.13
C ASN A 675 24.33 20.92 -7.47
N CYS A 676 23.70 22.09 -7.67
CA CYS A 676 22.99 22.42 -8.91
C CYS A 676 23.92 22.64 -10.12
N LEU A 677 25.24 22.72 -9.89
CA LEU A 677 26.30 23.00 -10.85
C LEU A 677 26.20 24.36 -11.57
N HIS A 678 25.30 25.25 -11.17
CA HIS A 678 25.19 26.60 -11.75
C HIS A 678 26.50 27.39 -11.62
N CYS A 679 27.19 27.28 -10.48
CA CYS A 679 28.50 27.90 -10.28
C CYS A 679 29.59 27.35 -11.23
N GLN A 680 29.48 26.09 -11.66
CA GLN A 680 30.41 25.49 -12.63
C GLN A 680 30.13 25.96 -14.06
N VAL A 681 28.85 26.21 -14.40
CA VAL A 681 28.47 26.88 -15.65
C VAL A 681 29.04 28.30 -15.68
N LEU A 682 28.89 29.06 -14.59
CA LEU A 682 29.46 30.40 -14.46
C LEU A 682 31.00 30.38 -14.50
N TYR A 683 31.64 29.43 -13.83
CA TYR A 683 33.09 29.26 -13.82
C TYR A 683 33.70 29.16 -15.22
N GLN A 684 32.99 28.52 -16.17
CA GLN A 684 33.42 28.37 -17.56
C GLN A 684 32.89 29.47 -18.51
N SER A 685 32.06 30.39 -18.00
CA SER A 685 31.40 31.39 -18.82
C SER A 685 32.39 32.40 -19.40
N LYS A 686 32.34 32.54 -20.73
CA LYS A 686 33.15 33.52 -21.48
C LYS A 686 32.62 34.96 -21.37
N THR A 687 31.44 35.16 -20.81
CA THR A 687 30.77 36.46 -20.71
C THR A 687 30.57 36.93 -19.27
N ILE A 688 30.55 36.02 -18.30
CA ILE A 688 30.29 36.34 -16.89
C ILE A 688 31.55 36.20 -16.03
N CYS A 689 32.43 35.23 -16.29
CA CYS A 689 33.59 34.97 -15.43
C CYS A 689 34.75 35.92 -15.76
N PRO A 690 35.16 36.84 -14.85
CA PRO A 690 36.21 37.80 -15.13
C PRO A 690 37.56 37.14 -15.43
N VAL A 691 37.86 36.00 -14.79
CA VAL A 691 39.10 35.25 -15.00
C VAL A 691 39.16 34.66 -16.42
N VAL A 692 38.05 34.12 -16.92
CA VAL A 692 37.98 33.57 -18.29
C VAL A 692 38.02 34.69 -19.31
N ILE A 693 37.27 35.78 -19.09
CA ILE A 693 37.28 36.97 -19.95
C ILE A 693 38.71 37.52 -20.07
N LYS A 694 39.42 37.68 -18.95
CA LYS A 694 40.81 38.16 -18.92
C LYS A 694 41.75 37.22 -19.66
N LYS A 695 41.59 35.89 -19.51
CA LYS A 695 42.37 34.89 -20.25
C LYS A 695 42.11 34.95 -21.76
N MET A 696 40.86 35.17 -22.18
CA MET A 696 40.50 35.31 -23.59
C MET A 696 41.08 36.58 -24.20
N LYS A 697 40.86 37.74 -23.55
CA LYS A 697 41.43 39.03 -23.98
C LYS A 697 42.96 38.97 -24.09
N ARG A 698 43.64 38.30 -23.16
CA ARG A 698 45.10 38.11 -23.23
C ARG A 698 45.52 37.24 -24.41
N ARG A 699 44.76 36.18 -24.73
CA ARG A 699 45.04 35.32 -25.89
C ARG A 699 44.81 36.06 -27.21
N GLU A 700 43.77 36.89 -27.29
CA GLU A 700 43.49 37.76 -28.42
C GLU A 700 44.60 38.82 -28.62
N ALA A 701 45.09 39.40 -27.53
CA ALA A 701 46.20 40.37 -27.55
C ALA A 701 47.54 39.74 -28.01
N ILE A 702 47.81 38.47 -27.65
CA ILE A 702 49.01 37.75 -28.10
C ILE A 702 48.87 37.27 -29.56
N GLY A 703 47.65 36.96 -30.01
CA GLY A 703 47.36 36.53 -31.38
C GLY A 703 47.29 37.67 -32.40
N THR A 704 47.38 38.93 -31.96
CA THR A 704 47.43 40.11 -32.83
C THR A 704 48.88 40.58 -32.95
N PRO A 705 49.53 40.45 -34.12
CA PRO A 705 50.90 40.92 -34.29
C PRO A 705 50.98 42.43 -34.03
N PRO A 706 52.08 42.95 -33.45
CA PRO A 706 52.26 44.39 -33.31
C PRO A 706 52.19 45.10 -34.66
N ALA A 707 51.71 46.35 -34.67
CA ALA A 707 51.64 47.17 -35.87
C ALA A 707 53.02 47.21 -36.57
N GLY A 708 53.07 46.79 -37.84
CA GLY A 708 54.30 46.68 -38.63
C GLY A 708 54.88 45.26 -38.77
N HIS A 709 54.30 44.23 -38.14
CA HIS A 709 54.71 42.84 -38.37
C HIS A 709 54.20 42.33 -39.74
N PRO A 710 54.97 41.52 -40.49
CA PRO A 710 54.61 41.08 -41.85
C PRO A 710 53.32 40.25 -41.98
N ASN A 711 52.72 39.84 -40.86
CA ASN A 711 51.42 39.13 -40.79
C ASN A 711 50.28 40.02 -40.26
N ALA A 712 50.51 41.31 -40.03
CA ALA A 712 49.45 42.26 -39.66
C ALA A 712 48.60 42.57 -40.91
N LYS A 713 47.29 42.34 -40.84
CA LYS A 713 46.37 42.74 -41.92
C LYS A 713 46.40 44.26 -42.09
N PRO A 714 46.42 44.80 -43.32
CA PRO A 714 46.44 46.23 -43.56
C PRO A 714 45.14 46.85 -43.02
N VAL A 715 45.27 47.92 -42.24
CA VAL A 715 44.14 48.73 -41.79
C VAL A 715 43.63 49.49 -43.01
N ALA A 716 42.45 49.13 -43.49
CA ALA A 716 41.77 49.92 -44.51
C ALA A 716 41.41 51.28 -43.90
N SER A 717 42.06 52.33 -44.41
CA SER A 717 41.72 53.72 -44.12
C SER A 717 40.36 54.02 -44.75
N GLU A 718 39.29 54.06 -43.95
CA GLU A 718 38.06 54.74 -44.35
C GLU A 718 38.39 56.23 -44.48
N GLY A 719 38.50 56.66 -45.74
CA GLY A 719 38.75 58.03 -46.11
C GLY A 719 37.60 58.93 -45.68
N VAL A 720 37.96 59.94 -44.91
CA VAL A 720 37.25 61.21 -44.81
C VAL A 720 37.08 61.78 -46.22
N ILE A 721 35.84 61.86 -46.73
CA ILE A 721 35.47 62.84 -47.75
C ILE A 721 34.08 63.41 -47.39
N ARG A 722 34.14 64.67 -46.94
CA ARG A 722 33.16 65.77 -46.88
C ARG A 722 31.66 65.47 -46.86
#